data_AF-A0A7C5BZ75-F1
#
_entry.id   AF-A0A7C5BZ75-F1
#
_cell.length_a   1.000
_cell.length_b   1.000
_cell.length_c   1.000
_cell.angle_alpha   90.00
_cell.angle_beta   90.00
_cell.angle_gamma   90.00
#
_symmetry.space_group_name_H-M   'P 1'
#
loop_
_entity.id
_entity.type
_entity.pdbx_description
1 polymer ?
#
loop_
_entity_poly.entity_id
_entity_poly.type
_entity_poly.pdbx_seq_one_letter_code
_entity_poly.pdbx_strand_id
1 'polypeptide(L)'
;MIMKRCIVRVLAPAVLLLVVFGNLKFGPSAWCAGEDRLWKGHLEAIRIREFVFTEAPFASCHASTLVEGPKGLLCAWFGGTREGAPDVCIWLSRWEDGRWSSPQPVADGIQPDGSRYPCWNPVLFRPRESNTVYLFYKVGPSPSRWWGMVKESQDGGQTWGPARRLPEGILGPIKNKPLELPDGTWVCPSSTETPERPSRWQVHFELTRDQGTTWEKVEVPSGAVELNAIQPTIFQLQDGRVVAMGRTREQRAFWTFSFDQGRTWVPLQRSLLPNPNAGLDGITLRDGRHLLVYNHTVRGRSPLNVALSDDTWQWRPALVLEDEPGEYSYPAVIQTSDGLVHISYTWKRQRIAHVVIDPEKLVALPHLLGPWPREGEVPKPTASEALPPPGSSPTRPNIVLVITDDQGPGDFSYFGNPILRTPHLDRLFSESVLLTDFHVSPVCTPTRGQLLTGQDALRNGARTVPAGSNMIWPEISTLPQVLQAAGYATGLFGKWHLGDHYPNRPMDRGFEKAIWHGGWGVASDVEFDNDTVNIRYLDGTEVRYSQRYCTDLWFDEAIAWMEDCHRKGRPFFCYIATNAPHSPYWAQPKDAAPYLDKTKPVIAEFFGMISNIDENIGRLEDFLFSSGLKENTVVIFLTDNGGTAGVPVFNAGLRGSKGGYYEGSHRVPCAIRWPAGGIGGGKVLAEPTQVQDLFPTLLELCGVPVPQGHTFDGISLAEALRNPAAAAKLPDRILVVQYGRRTGAVQYDGCVIWGPWRLVNGKELYRIDEDRAQKRDLASKHPEIVSRLREYYEQWWKKLLPRVYEYQPIPVGTEFENPVILSSNYWAGVDVDNNQRVSAAEGGPQGGVFHITVARAGRYTVELRRWPFHTQEPIGSAGPMFTVSGRPLSLDPQGPFATEQRQHPGAWGVIPERRIIPAHKAVLKIGERVYTATVTP
;
A
#
# COMPACT_ATOMS: atom_id res chain seq x y z
N MET A 1 59.56 -12.50 10.43
CA MET A 1 60.70 -11.58 10.30
C MET A 1 60.11 -10.17 10.20
N ILE A 2 60.46 -9.28 11.16
CA ILE A 2 60.14 -7.82 11.26
C ILE A 2 58.68 -7.48 11.67
N MET A 3 58.38 -7.30 12.98
CA MET A 3 58.36 -6.06 13.82
C MET A 3 57.11 -5.17 13.60
N LYS A 4 56.42 -4.54 14.58
CA LYS A 4 56.60 -4.32 16.04
C LYS A 4 55.32 -3.71 16.64
N ARG A 5 55.13 -3.89 17.96
CA ARG A 5 54.20 -3.19 18.89
C ARG A 5 54.77 -1.83 19.36
N CYS A 6 53.89 -0.93 19.88
CA CYS A 6 53.98 -0.11 21.13
C CYS A 6 53.11 1.18 20.98
N ILE A 7 52.22 1.67 21.88
CA ILE A 7 52.18 1.91 23.35
C ILE A 7 52.88 3.22 23.82
N VAL A 8 52.05 4.22 24.18
CA VAL A 8 52.04 5.06 25.43
C VAL A 8 52.55 6.54 25.51
N ARG A 9 51.80 7.30 26.36
CA ARG A 9 52.05 8.53 27.19
C ARG A 9 51.63 9.88 26.60
N VAL A 10 50.77 10.73 27.18
CA VAL A 10 50.54 11.29 28.55
C VAL A 10 51.70 12.14 29.10
N LEU A 11 51.41 13.40 29.48
CA LEU A 11 51.90 14.21 30.63
C LEU A 11 51.23 15.63 30.55
N ALA A 12 50.32 16.04 31.45
CA ALA A 12 50.49 16.81 32.72
C ALA A 12 50.87 18.32 32.52
N PRO A 13 50.60 19.30 33.44
CA PRO A 13 50.27 19.18 34.88
C PRO A 13 49.28 20.23 35.48
N ALA A 14 49.10 20.11 36.81
CA ALA A 14 49.06 21.19 37.83
C ALA A 14 47.72 21.58 38.51
N VAL A 15 47.81 21.39 39.83
CA VAL A 15 46.90 21.66 40.96
C VAL A 15 47.12 23.11 41.47
N LEU A 16 46.08 23.85 41.88
CA LEU A 16 45.90 24.44 43.24
C LEU A 16 44.77 25.51 43.35
N LEU A 17 43.89 25.30 44.35
CA LEU A 17 43.09 26.20 45.22
C LEU A 17 42.45 27.50 44.64
N LEU A 18 41.11 27.61 44.50
CA LEU A 18 40.03 27.89 45.50
C LEU A 18 40.16 29.19 46.31
N VAL A 19 39.23 30.15 46.11
CA VAL A 19 38.23 30.65 47.10
C VAL A 19 37.37 31.79 46.49
N VAL A 20 36.08 31.54 46.16
CA VAL A 20 34.79 32.02 46.81
C VAL A 20 34.36 33.44 46.35
N PHE A 21 33.13 33.80 45.89
CA PHE A 21 31.72 33.52 46.26
C PHE A 21 30.75 33.63 45.05
N GLY A 22 29.63 32.87 45.07
CA GLY A 22 28.43 33.26 44.29
C GLY A 22 27.45 32.16 43.85
N ASN A 23 26.80 31.47 44.80
CA ASN A 23 25.47 30.83 44.72
C ASN A 23 24.96 30.24 43.39
N LEU A 24 24.89 28.89 43.29
CA LEU A 24 23.68 28.12 42.95
C LEU A 24 23.92 26.61 43.17
N LYS A 25 22.93 25.95 43.77
CA LYS A 25 22.99 24.57 44.29
C LYS A 25 23.15 23.54 43.15
N PHE A 26 24.16 22.68 43.28
CA PHE A 26 24.38 21.49 42.45
C PHE A 26 23.40 20.37 42.82
N GLY A 27 22.82 19.72 41.81
CA GLY A 27 22.24 18.38 41.92
C GLY A 27 23.30 17.29 41.71
N PRO A 28 23.14 16.07 42.26
CA PRO A 28 23.89 14.89 41.85
C PRO A 28 23.07 14.16 40.76
N SER A 29 23.63 13.66 39.66
CA SER A 29 24.90 12.98 39.54
C SER A 29 25.34 12.94 38.06
N ALA A 30 26.63 13.15 37.85
CA ALA A 30 27.34 12.91 36.61
C ALA A 30 27.30 11.42 36.23
N TRP A 31 26.93 11.10 35.00
CA TRP A 31 27.11 9.77 34.41
C TRP A 31 27.55 9.88 32.94
N CYS A 32 28.87 9.72 32.77
CA CYS A 32 29.66 9.28 31.62
C CYS A 32 29.15 9.60 30.19
N ALA A 33 29.99 10.33 29.44
CA ALA A 33 29.93 10.41 27.99
C ALA A 33 30.27 9.05 27.37
N GLY A 34 29.31 8.48 26.65
CA GLY A 34 29.46 7.31 25.79
C GLY A 34 28.48 7.43 24.62
N GLU A 35 28.92 7.12 23.42
CA GLU A 35 28.29 7.45 22.13
C GLU A 35 27.13 6.52 21.71
N ASP A 36 26.46 5.83 22.65
CA ASP A 36 25.50 4.74 22.36
C ASP A 36 24.19 4.79 23.19
N ARG A 37 23.62 5.98 23.46
CA ARG A 37 22.33 6.08 24.17
C ARG A 37 21.14 6.18 23.21
N LEU A 38 20.01 5.58 23.59
CA LEU A 38 18.75 5.72 22.87
C LEU A 38 18.20 7.14 23.03
N TRP A 39 17.61 7.70 21.98
CA TRP A 39 16.93 8.99 22.05
C TRP A 39 15.79 8.92 23.07
N LYS A 40 15.94 9.69 24.16
CA LYS A 40 15.00 9.64 25.29
C LYS A 40 13.68 10.35 25.06
N GLY A 41 13.54 11.08 23.95
CA GLY A 41 12.33 11.84 23.67
C GLY A 41 12.23 13.14 24.44
N HIS A 42 11.01 13.68 24.47
CA HIS A 42 10.65 14.90 25.18
C HIS A 42 10.55 14.63 26.67
N LEU A 43 11.69 14.59 27.37
CA LEU A 43 11.74 14.35 28.82
C LEU A 43 10.95 15.41 29.61
N GLU A 44 10.78 16.61 29.07
CA GLU A 44 9.92 17.67 29.60
C GLU A 44 8.42 17.33 29.59
N ALA A 45 8.01 16.32 28.82
CA ALA A 45 6.67 15.76 28.89
C ALA A 45 6.47 14.92 30.16
N ILE A 46 7.53 14.38 30.76
CA ILE A 46 7.44 13.64 32.03
C ILE A 46 7.21 14.63 33.18
N ARG A 47 6.07 14.52 33.84
CA ARG A 47 5.70 15.34 35.01
C ARG A 47 6.07 14.67 36.32
N ILE A 48 5.83 13.37 36.41
CA ILE A 48 6.10 12.56 37.60
C ILE A 48 6.78 11.27 37.16
N ARG A 49 7.78 10.84 37.92
CA ARG A 49 8.39 9.52 37.83
C ARG A 49 8.67 9.03 39.24
N GLU A 50 7.88 8.07 39.71
CA GLU A 50 7.96 7.53 41.05
C GLU A 50 7.68 6.02 41.07
N PHE A 51 7.79 5.40 42.25
CA PHE A 51 7.30 4.05 42.47
C PHE A 51 5.99 4.10 43.25
N VAL A 52 5.06 3.22 42.91
CA VAL A 52 3.80 3.05 43.64
C VAL A 52 4.05 2.65 45.10
N PHE A 53 5.17 1.95 45.36
CA PHE A 53 5.64 1.62 46.69
C PHE A 53 7.17 1.41 46.66
N THR A 54 7.82 1.68 47.79
CA THR A 54 9.25 1.41 47.99
C THR A 54 9.50 0.16 48.83
N GLU A 55 8.58 -0.17 49.73
CA GLU A 55 8.59 -1.37 50.56
C GLU A 55 7.41 -2.26 50.19
N ALA A 56 7.65 -3.57 50.12
CA ALA A 56 6.67 -4.55 49.69
C ALA A 56 6.55 -5.70 50.68
N PRO A 57 5.33 -6.18 50.98
CA PRO A 57 5.10 -7.38 51.78
C PRO A 57 5.34 -8.70 51.00
N PHE A 58 5.90 -8.62 49.80
CA PHE A 58 6.13 -9.75 48.88
C PHE A 58 7.51 -9.63 48.22
N ALA A 59 8.06 -10.77 47.78
CA ALA A 59 9.38 -10.82 47.16
C ALA A 59 9.38 -10.45 45.67
N SER A 60 8.25 -10.69 44.97
CA SER A 60 8.11 -10.42 43.55
C SER A 60 6.71 -9.93 43.19
N CYS A 61 6.62 -9.03 42.22
CA CYS A 61 5.38 -8.52 41.65
C CYS A 61 5.42 -8.41 40.12
N HIS A 62 4.23 -8.41 39.50
CA HIS A 62 4.11 -8.29 38.06
C HIS A 62 2.70 -7.84 37.61
N ALA A 63 2.62 -7.40 36.35
CA ALA A 63 1.41 -7.02 35.62
C ALA A 63 0.50 -6.03 36.37
N SER A 64 0.92 -4.75 36.38
CA SER A 64 0.12 -3.67 36.95
C SER A 64 -1.09 -3.31 36.08
N THR A 65 -2.09 -2.69 36.69
CA THR A 65 -3.25 -2.06 36.05
C THR A 65 -3.60 -0.76 36.78
N LEU A 66 -4.19 0.21 36.05
CA LEU A 66 -4.55 1.54 36.56
C LEU A 66 -6.01 1.87 36.23
N VAL A 67 -6.68 2.58 37.12
CA VAL A 67 -7.94 3.26 36.83
C VAL A 67 -8.04 4.55 37.63
N GLU A 68 -8.68 5.56 37.05
CA GLU A 68 -9.07 6.78 37.77
C GLU A 68 -10.40 6.53 38.49
N GLY A 69 -10.38 6.64 39.82
CA GLY A 69 -11.55 6.61 40.68
C GLY A 69 -11.95 8.02 41.16
N PRO A 70 -13.05 8.14 41.92
CA PRO A 70 -13.57 9.43 42.37
C PRO A 70 -12.63 10.22 43.30
N LYS A 71 -11.72 9.55 44.00
CA LYS A 71 -10.78 10.17 44.97
C LYS A 71 -9.35 10.31 44.45
N GLY A 72 -9.06 9.77 43.28
CA GLY A 72 -7.69 9.66 42.75
C GLY A 72 -7.49 8.35 41.99
N LEU A 73 -6.26 7.83 41.97
CA LEU A 73 -5.94 6.64 41.17
C LEU A 73 -5.93 5.38 42.00
N LEU A 74 -6.27 4.27 41.37
CA LEU A 74 -6.04 2.94 41.90
C LEU A 74 -5.02 2.24 41.01
N CYS A 75 -4.02 1.62 41.63
CA CYS A 75 -3.06 0.76 40.95
C CYS A 75 -3.10 -0.63 41.60
N ALA A 76 -3.28 -1.67 40.80
CA ALA A 76 -3.26 -3.06 41.27
C ALA A 76 -2.27 -3.91 40.48
N TRP A 77 -1.75 -4.96 41.09
CA TRP A 77 -0.80 -5.92 40.48
C TRP A 77 -0.88 -7.25 41.23
N PHE A 78 -0.31 -8.33 40.67
CA PHE A 78 -0.17 -9.57 41.43
C PHE A 78 1.24 -9.69 42.05
N GLY A 79 1.33 -10.24 43.26
CA GLY A 79 2.60 -10.36 43.96
C GLY A 79 2.60 -11.41 45.08
N GLY A 80 3.75 -12.02 45.30
CA GLY A 80 3.99 -13.10 46.28
C GLY A 80 5.45 -13.55 46.30
N THR A 81 5.71 -14.78 46.71
CA THR A 81 7.07 -15.35 46.74
C THR A 81 7.71 -15.39 45.35
N ARG A 82 6.96 -15.85 44.35
CA ARG A 82 7.33 -15.85 42.92
C ARG A 82 6.07 -16.01 42.08
N GLU A 83 6.14 -15.65 40.80
CA GLU A 83 5.05 -15.85 39.85
C GLU A 83 4.55 -17.32 39.88
N GLY A 84 3.24 -17.49 40.06
CA GLY A 84 2.59 -18.80 40.17
C GLY A 84 2.71 -19.54 41.50
N ALA A 85 3.32 -18.95 42.53
CA ALA A 85 3.30 -19.55 43.87
C ALA A 85 1.91 -19.41 44.53
N PRO A 86 1.44 -20.37 45.33
CA PRO A 86 0.10 -20.33 45.93
C PRO A 86 -0.19 -19.09 46.79
N ASP A 87 0.84 -18.40 47.27
CA ASP A 87 0.75 -17.19 48.07
C ASP A 87 0.57 -15.89 47.24
N VAL A 88 0.55 -15.97 45.91
CA VAL A 88 0.38 -14.80 45.03
C VAL A 88 -1.04 -14.23 45.19
N CYS A 89 -1.11 -13.01 45.70
CA CYS A 89 -2.33 -12.22 45.85
C CYS A 89 -2.41 -11.12 44.79
N ILE A 90 -3.59 -10.53 44.63
CA ILE A 90 -3.74 -9.20 44.02
C ILE A 90 -3.57 -8.15 45.11
N TRP A 91 -2.61 -7.26 44.90
CA TRP A 91 -2.30 -6.11 45.75
C TRP A 91 -2.79 -4.83 45.09
N LEU A 92 -3.17 -3.85 45.90
CA LEU A 92 -3.67 -2.56 45.45
C LEU A 92 -3.11 -1.43 46.30
N SER A 93 -2.75 -0.33 45.65
CA SER A 93 -2.43 0.96 46.26
C SER A 93 -3.32 2.06 45.68
N ARG A 94 -3.55 3.11 46.46
CA ARG A 94 -4.38 4.27 46.10
C ARG A 94 -3.51 5.52 46.06
N TRP A 95 -3.66 6.33 45.02
CA TRP A 95 -3.01 7.62 44.89
C TRP A 95 -4.01 8.71 45.23
N GLU A 96 -3.87 9.28 46.42
CA GLU A 96 -4.74 10.33 46.96
C GLU A 96 -3.84 11.44 47.50
N ASP A 97 -4.23 12.70 47.30
CA ASP A 97 -3.45 13.89 47.72
C ASP A 97 -1.98 13.86 47.27
N GLY A 98 -1.71 13.33 46.06
CA GLY A 98 -0.38 13.27 45.47
C GLY A 98 0.54 12.18 46.03
N ARG A 99 0.01 11.18 46.76
CA ARG A 99 0.82 10.12 47.39
C ARG A 99 0.17 8.75 47.25
N TRP A 100 1.00 7.73 47.05
CA TRP A 100 0.57 6.33 47.07
C TRP A 100 0.44 5.78 48.49
N SER A 101 -0.65 5.06 48.76
CA SER A 101 -0.82 4.26 49.98
C SER A 101 0.06 3.00 49.95
N SER A 102 0.38 2.46 51.13
CA SER A 102 1.03 1.14 51.22
C SER A 102 0.19 0.04 50.55
N PRO A 103 0.82 -0.97 49.92
CA PRO A 103 0.11 -2.07 49.27
C PRO A 103 -0.84 -2.81 50.22
N GLN A 104 -2.08 -3.01 49.79
CA GLN A 104 -3.11 -3.79 50.51
C GLN A 104 -3.58 -4.98 49.68
N PRO A 105 -3.75 -6.18 50.27
CA PRO A 105 -4.26 -7.33 49.54
C PRO A 105 -5.77 -7.15 49.30
N VAL A 106 -6.22 -7.35 48.06
CA VAL A 106 -7.64 -7.24 47.67
C VAL A 106 -8.22 -8.55 47.12
N ALA A 107 -7.37 -9.49 46.74
CA ALA A 107 -7.74 -10.88 46.46
C ALA A 107 -6.59 -11.83 46.83
N ASP A 108 -6.89 -12.96 47.46
CA ASP A 108 -5.90 -13.87 48.07
C ASP A 108 -5.83 -15.27 47.44
N GLY A 109 -6.77 -15.56 46.52
CA GLY A 109 -6.85 -16.82 45.80
C GLY A 109 -7.45 -17.98 46.59
N ILE A 110 -8.00 -17.72 47.78
CA ILE A 110 -8.67 -18.73 48.61
C ILE A 110 -10.04 -19.06 47.99
N GLN A 111 -10.30 -20.36 47.86
CA GLN A 111 -11.55 -20.90 47.30
C GLN A 111 -12.53 -21.27 48.43
N PRO A 112 -13.83 -21.44 48.14
CA PRO A 112 -14.83 -21.83 49.15
C PRO A 112 -14.52 -23.14 49.87
N ASP A 113 -13.76 -24.04 49.25
CA ASP A 113 -13.32 -25.33 49.84
C ASP A 113 -12.05 -25.21 50.71
N GLY A 114 -11.51 -23.99 50.87
CA GLY A 114 -10.28 -23.72 51.61
C GLY A 114 -8.99 -23.93 50.83
N SER A 115 -9.05 -24.45 49.59
CA SER A 115 -7.88 -24.51 48.71
C SER A 115 -7.41 -23.12 48.31
N ARG A 116 -6.12 -22.97 48.01
CA ARG A 116 -5.52 -21.70 47.61
C ARG A 116 -4.75 -21.84 46.30
N TYR A 117 -5.05 -20.96 45.36
CA TYR A 117 -4.38 -20.87 44.07
C TYR A 117 -3.79 -19.48 43.85
N PRO A 118 -2.72 -19.34 43.05
CA PRO A 118 -2.20 -18.02 42.70
C PRO A 118 -3.24 -17.16 41.98
N CYS A 119 -3.21 -15.86 42.27
CA CYS A 119 -3.93 -14.85 41.52
C CYS A 119 -3.07 -14.30 40.35
N TRP A 120 -3.71 -13.90 39.26
CA TRP A 120 -3.02 -13.43 38.05
C TRP A 120 -3.74 -12.27 37.35
N ASN A 121 -2.97 -11.50 36.57
CA ASN A 121 -3.42 -10.49 35.60
C ASN A 121 -4.64 -9.66 36.05
N PRO A 122 -4.49 -8.85 37.12
CA PRO A 122 -5.57 -7.95 37.53
C PRO A 122 -5.81 -6.90 36.45
N VAL A 123 -7.08 -6.54 36.26
CA VAL A 123 -7.53 -5.45 35.39
C VAL A 123 -8.57 -4.64 36.16
N LEU A 124 -8.20 -3.40 36.46
CA LEU A 124 -9.12 -2.42 37.02
C LEU A 124 -9.88 -1.76 35.87
N PHE A 125 -11.19 -1.62 36.01
CA PHE A 125 -12.06 -1.01 35.03
C PHE A 125 -13.18 -0.24 35.72
N ARG A 126 -13.46 0.97 35.25
CA ARG A 126 -14.58 1.79 35.70
C ARG A 126 -15.35 2.23 34.46
N PRO A 127 -16.61 1.79 34.30
CA PRO A 127 -17.47 2.24 33.20
C PRO A 127 -17.67 3.76 33.26
N ARG A 128 -17.89 4.38 32.10
CA ARG A 128 -18.27 5.78 31.98
C ARG A 128 -19.55 5.99 32.78
N GLU A 129 -19.60 7.13 33.47
CA GLU A 129 -20.75 7.55 34.28
C GLU A 129 -21.07 6.64 35.50
N SER A 130 -20.24 5.64 35.79
CA SER A 130 -20.36 4.80 36.99
C SER A 130 -19.32 5.13 38.06
N ASN A 131 -19.75 5.07 39.32
CA ASN A 131 -18.86 5.09 40.50
C ASN A 131 -18.38 3.68 40.89
N THR A 132 -18.93 2.63 40.27
CA THR A 132 -18.51 1.25 40.54
C THR A 132 -17.18 0.96 39.85
N VAL A 133 -16.20 0.49 40.62
CA VAL A 133 -14.94 -0.03 40.10
C VAL A 133 -14.96 -1.55 40.10
N TYR A 134 -14.62 -2.14 38.95
CA TYR A 134 -14.48 -3.57 38.78
C TYR A 134 -13.01 -3.96 38.85
N LEU A 135 -12.71 -5.02 39.59
CA LEU A 135 -11.42 -5.71 39.58
C LEU A 135 -11.64 -7.09 38.98
N PHE A 136 -11.27 -7.22 37.70
CA PHE A 136 -11.15 -8.52 37.05
C PHE A 136 -9.79 -9.12 37.36
N TYR A 137 -9.72 -10.40 37.64
CA TYR A 137 -8.46 -11.12 37.89
C TYR A 137 -8.66 -12.60 37.63
N LYS A 138 -7.57 -13.37 37.59
CA LYS A 138 -7.59 -14.80 37.30
C LYS A 138 -7.15 -15.56 38.53
N VAL A 139 -7.72 -16.74 38.75
CA VAL A 139 -7.29 -17.66 39.80
C VAL A 139 -7.11 -19.04 39.18
N GLY A 140 -6.06 -19.74 39.58
CA GLY A 140 -5.81 -21.11 39.18
C GLY A 140 -4.32 -21.45 39.07
N PRO A 141 -3.97 -22.73 38.88
CA PRO A 141 -2.59 -23.22 39.02
C PRO A 141 -1.65 -22.79 37.87
N SER A 142 -2.18 -22.38 36.72
CA SER A 142 -1.40 -21.92 35.56
C SER A 142 -2.26 -21.12 34.59
N PRO A 143 -1.68 -20.30 33.68
CA PRO A 143 -2.44 -19.58 32.66
C PRO A 143 -3.36 -20.45 31.78
N SER A 144 -2.96 -21.70 31.51
CA SER A 144 -3.78 -22.66 30.75
C SER A 144 -4.90 -23.34 31.55
N ARG A 145 -4.99 -23.09 32.86
CA ARG A 145 -5.92 -23.77 33.79
C ARG A 145 -6.59 -22.81 34.78
N TRP A 146 -6.48 -21.50 34.54
CA TRP A 146 -7.14 -20.50 35.38
C TRP A 146 -8.59 -20.28 34.96
N TRP A 147 -9.32 -19.53 35.78
CA TRP A 147 -10.65 -19.02 35.46
C TRP A 147 -10.75 -17.54 35.82
N GLY A 148 -11.71 -16.85 35.22
CA GLY A 148 -11.99 -15.44 35.50
C GLY A 148 -12.72 -15.24 36.82
N MET A 149 -12.29 -14.22 37.56
CA MET A 149 -12.92 -13.74 38.79
C MET A 149 -13.16 -12.23 38.66
N VAL A 150 -14.19 -11.74 39.33
CA VAL A 150 -14.51 -10.31 39.43
C VAL A 150 -14.85 -9.94 40.87
N LYS A 151 -14.40 -8.76 41.28
CA LYS A 151 -14.84 -8.07 42.50
C LYS A 151 -15.32 -6.68 42.12
N GLU A 152 -16.29 -6.18 42.87
CA GLU A 152 -16.91 -4.87 42.65
C GLU A 152 -16.68 -4.00 43.87
N SER A 153 -16.44 -2.71 43.64
CA SER A 153 -16.31 -1.70 44.67
C SER A 153 -17.25 -0.54 44.37
N GLN A 154 -18.21 -0.31 45.27
CA GLN A 154 -19.25 0.71 45.15
C GLN A 154 -18.79 2.09 45.66
N ASP A 155 -17.66 2.14 46.36
CA ASP A 155 -17.10 3.34 47.00
C ASP A 155 -15.80 3.81 46.33
N GLY A 156 -15.62 3.50 45.05
CA GLY A 156 -14.49 3.96 44.26
C GLY A 156 -13.16 3.27 44.58
N GLY A 157 -13.21 2.01 45.02
CA GLY A 157 -12.04 1.17 45.31
C GLY A 157 -11.59 1.16 46.77
N GLN A 158 -12.37 1.70 47.71
CA GLN A 158 -12.00 1.72 49.13
C GLN A 158 -12.28 0.37 49.79
N THR A 159 -13.48 -0.16 49.60
CA THR A 159 -13.90 -1.49 50.03
C THR A 159 -14.31 -2.33 48.84
N TRP A 160 -14.18 -3.66 48.97
CA TRP A 160 -14.47 -4.60 47.89
C TRP A 160 -15.49 -5.63 48.34
N GLY A 161 -16.51 -5.85 47.50
CA GLY A 161 -17.50 -6.89 47.69
C GLY A 161 -16.93 -8.31 47.58
N PRO A 162 -17.78 -9.34 47.73
CA PRO A 162 -17.36 -10.73 47.59
C PRO A 162 -16.81 -11.02 46.18
N ALA A 163 -15.86 -11.95 46.10
CA ALA A 163 -15.36 -12.44 44.82
C ALA A 163 -16.40 -13.31 44.12
N ARG A 164 -16.64 -13.04 42.83
CA ARG A 164 -17.55 -13.81 41.98
C ARG A 164 -16.77 -14.44 40.83
N ARG A 165 -17.01 -15.72 40.57
CA ARG A 165 -16.47 -16.42 39.40
C ARG A 165 -17.26 -16.00 38.16
N LEU A 166 -16.56 -15.72 37.06
CA LEU A 166 -17.18 -15.48 35.76
C LEU A 166 -17.78 -16.79 35.21
N PRO A 167 -18.77 -16.73 34.30
CA PRO A 167 -19.34 -17.92 33.68
C PRO A 167 -18.28 -18.86 33.09
N GLU A 168 -18.59 -20.15 33.01
CA GLU A 168 -17.69 -21.12 32.38
C GLU A 168 -17.38 -20.72 30.93
N GLY A 169 -16.10 -20.77 30.54
CA GLY A 169 -15.63 -20.34 29.23
C GLY A 169 -15.32 -18.83 29.08
N ILE A 170 -15.66 -18.02 30.09
CA ILE A 170 -15.42 -16.56 30.11
C ILE A 170 -14.28 -16.24 31.10
N LEU A 171 -13.30 -15.45 30.66
CA LEU A 171 -12.11 -15.09 31.45
C LEU A 171 -12.10 -13.61 31.87
N GLY A 172 -12.94 -12.79 31.25
CA GLY A 172 -12.90 -11.34 31.32
C GLY A 172 -11.63 -10.75 30.69
N PRO A 173 -11.42 -9.43 30.81
CA PRO A 173 -10.25 -8.76 30.22
C PRO A 173 -8.95 -9.32 30.78
N ILE A 174 -7.99 -9.71 29.94
CA ILE A 174 -6.70 -10.25 30.36
C ILE A 174 -5.62 -9.21 30.13
N LYS A 175 -5.02 -8.73 31.23
CA LYS A 175 -3.93 -7.76 31.27
C LYS A 175 -4.34 -6.34 30.83
N ASN A 176 -4.99 -6.18 29.68
CA ASN A 176 -5.43 -4.88 29.16
C ASN A 176 -6.91 -4.62 29.44
N LYS A 177 -7.30 -3.35 29.41
CA LYS A 177 -8.62 -2.88 29.88
C LYS A 177 -9.70 -3.09 28.81
N PRO A 178 -10.96 -3.29 29.23
CA PRO A 178 -12.09 -3.22 28.30
C PRO A 178 -12.17 -1.87 27.59
N LEU A 179 -12.60 -1.89 26.32
CA LEU A 179 -13.15 -0.72 25.65
C LEU A 179 -14.66 -0.68 25.92
N GLU A 180 -15.14 0.41 26.51
CA GLU A 180 -16.57 0.68 26.52
C GLU A 180 -16.97 1.38 25.24
N LEU A 181 -18.02 0.90 24.58
CA LEU A 181 -18.59 1.49 23.37
C LEU A 181 -19.62 2.57 23.71
N PRO A 182 -20.03 3.42 22.74
CA PRO A 182 -21.04 4.45 22.99
C PRO A 182 -22.41 3.91 23.44
N ASP A 183 -22.73 2.65 23.09
CA ASP A 183 -23.97 1.98 23.49
C ASP A 183 -23.90 1.33 24.89
N GLY A 184 -22.78 1.49 25.60
CA GLY A 184 -22.53 0.89 26.92
C GLY A 184 -22.00 -0.55 26.87
N THR A 185 -21.84 -1.15 25.68
CA THR A 185 -21.23 -2.48 25.55
C THR A 185 -19.76 -2.44 25.96
N TRP A 186 -19.31 -3.42 26.75
CA TRP A 186 -17.90 -3.59 27.07
C TRP A 186 -17.28 -4.65 26.17
N VAL A 187 -16.25 -4.28 25.42
CA VAL A 187 -15.42 -5.19 24.62
C VAL A 187 -14.18 -5.52 25.44
N CYS A 188 -14.16 -6.71 26.06
CA CYS A 188 -13.04 -7.14 26.88
C CYS A 188 -11.98 -7.84 26.01
N PRO A 189 -10.75 -7.31 25.94
CA PRO A 189 -9.65 -8.00 25.28
C PRO A 189 -9.25 -9.24 26.09
N SER A 190 -9.37 -10.42 25.49
CA SER A 190 -9.10 -11.69 26.17
C SER A 190 -8.20 -12.59 25.31
N SER A 191 -7.83 -13.73 25.88
CA SER A 191 -6.98 -14.72 25.22
C SER A 191 -6.87 -16.02 26.01
N THR A 192 -6.52 -17.12 25.34
CA THR A 192 -6.30 -18.42 25.98
C THR A 192 -4.89 -18.97 25.72
N GLU A 193 -4.45 -19.84 26.62
CA GLU A 193 -3.23 -20.64 26.47
C GLU A 193 -3.57 -22.12 26.58
N THR A 194 -3.09 -22.93 25.65
CA THR A 194 -3.31 -24.38 25.72
C THR A 194 -2.34 -25.08 26.69
N PRO A 195 -2.69 -26.25 27.24
CA PRO A 195 -1.85 -26.96 28.20
C PRO A 195 -0.53 -27.51 27.62
N GLU A 196 -0.42 -27.71 26.31
CA GLU A 196 0.77 -28.27 25.67
C GLU A 196 2.00 -27.37 25.87
N ARG A 197 3.20 -27.93 25.69
CA ARG A 197 4.47 -27.19 25.78
C ARG A 197 5.22 -27.31 24.44
N PRO A 198 5.41 -26.21 23.70
CA PRO A 198 5.08 -24.84 24.06
C PRO A 198 3.58 -24.52 23.80
N SER A 199 2.90 -23.83 24.72
CA SER A 199 1.44 -23.57 24.64
C SER A 199 1.04 -22.84 23.37
N ARG A 200 -0.09 -23.18 22.74
CA ARG A 200 -0.67 -22.32 21.69
C ARG A 200 -1.36 -21.13 22.34
N TRP A 201 -1.23 -19.96 21.71
CA TRP A 201 -1.84 -18.72 22.18
C TRP A 201 -2.87 -18.24 21.19
N GLN A 202 -4.07 -17.92 21.68
CA GLN A 202 -5.18 -17.47 20.87
C GLN A 202 -5.78 -16.20 21.45
N VAL A 203 -6.03 -15.23 20.57
CA VAL A 203 -6.76 -14.00 20.89
C VAL A 203 -8.25 -14.21 20.65
N HIS A 204 -9.07 -13.74 21.57
CA HIS A 204 -10.51 -13.64 21.43
C HIS A 204 -11.03 -12.44 22.23
N PHE A 205 -12.28 -12.07 22.01
CA PHE A 205 -12.92 -10.95 22.71
C PHE A 205 -14.13 -11.45 23.48
N GLU A 206 -14.44 -10.80 24.60
CA GLU A 206 -15.58 -11.14 25.44
C GLU A 206 -16.43 -9.89 25.65
N LEU A 207 -17.67 -9.92 25.17
CA LEU A 207 -18.58 -8.78 25.16
C LEU A 207 -19.62 -8.93 26.26
N THR A 208 -19.95 -7.85 26.93
CA THR A 208 -21.10 -7.77 27.84
C THR A 208 -21.88 -6.47 27.59
N ARG A 209 -23.21 -6.57 27.56
CA ARG A 209 -24.13 -5.44 27.30
C ARG A 209 -24.90 -5.01 28.54
N ASP A 210 -24.71 -5.72 29.64
CA ASP A 210 -25.47 -5.62 30.89
C ASP A 210 -24.53 -5.64 32.11
N GLN A 211 -23.38 -4.97 31.95
CA GLN A 211 -22.40 -4.72 33.00
C GLN A 211 -21.85 -6.00 33.66
N GLY A 212 -21.63 -7.04 32.85
CA GLY A 212 -21.02 -8.30 33.26
C GLY A 212 -22.00 -9.33 33.81
N THR A 213 -23.30 -9.16 33.56
CA THR A 213 -24.34 -10.14 33.91
C THR A 213 -24.38 -11.28 32.89
N THR A 214 -24.41 -10.95 31.60
CA THR A 214 -24.29 -11.89 30.48
C THR A 214 -23.08 -11.58 29.61
N TRP A 215 -22.56 -12.61 28.96
CA TRP A 215 -21.30 -12.58 28.22
C TRP A 215 -21.42 -13.30 26.89
N GLU A 216 -20.76 -12.75 25.87
CA GLU A 216 -20.63 -13.30 24.52
C GLU A 216 -19.15 -13.43 24.19
N LYS A 217 -18.70 -14.64 23.85
CA LYS A 217 -17.33 -14.86 23.38
C LYS A 217 -17.27 -14.73 21.86
N VAL A 218 -16.42 -13.84 21.37
CA VAL A 218 -16.19 -13.57 19.94
C VAL A 218 -14.79 -14.05 19.57
N GLU A 219 -14.72 -15.07 18.72
CA GLU A 219 -13.46 -15.61 18.20
C GLU A 219 -12.92 -14.75 17.05
N VAL A 220 -11.60 -14.67 16.94
CA VAL A 220 -10.95 -14.09 15.76
C VAL A 220 -10.78 -15.19 14.70
N PRO A 221 -11.21 -14.99 13.44
CA PRO A 221 -11.08 -16.00 12.40
C PRO A 221 -9.61 -16.30 12.08
N SER A 222 -9.33 -17.56 11.74
CA SER A 222 -7.99 -18.00 11.32
C SER A 222 -7.59 -17.34 10.00
N GLY A 223 -6.35 -16.83 9.94
CA GLY A 223 -5.76 -16.26 8.74
C GLY A 223 -4.91 -17.26 7.96
N ALA A 224 -4.29 -16.79 6.87
CA ALA A 224 -3.34 -17.58 6.08
C ALA A 224 -2.04 -17.92 6.86
N VAL A 225 -1.73 -17.15 7.90
CA VAL A 225 -0.64 -17.40 8.85
C VAL A 225 -1.27 -17.46 10.24
N GLU A 226 -1.17 -18.61 10.91
CA GLU A 226 -1.50 -18.70 12.33
C GLU A 226 -0.43 -17.96 13.14
N LEU A 227 -0.85 -16.97 13.94
CA LEU A 227 0.01 -16.25 14.89
C LEU A 227 -0.26 -16.75 16.31
N ASN A 228 0.79 -17.06 17.07
CA ASN A 228 0.66 -17.34 18.50
C ASN A 228 0.57 -16.01 19.26
N ALA A 229 -0.64 -15.46 19.34
CA ALA A 229 -0.91 -14.11 19.80
C ALA A 229 -1.69 -14.09 21.13
N ILE A 230 -1.42 -13.11 21.99
CA ILE A 230 -2.07 -13.01 23.31
C ILE A 230 -2.17 -11.56 23.79
N GLN A 231 -3.09 -11.30 24.73
CA GLN A 231 -3.23 -10.05 25.49
C GLN A 231 -3.35 -8.80 24.60
N PRO A 232 -4.41 -8.67 23.78
CA PRO A 232 -4.63 -7.47 22.98
C PRO A 232 -4.88 -6.24 23.86
N THR A 233 -4.47 -5.07 23.42
CA THR A 233 -5.00 -3.76 23.81
C THR A 233 -5.90 -3.25 22.70
N ILE A 234 -6.86 -2.38 23.00
CA ILE A 234 -7.90 -1.94 22.07
C ILE A 234 -7.86 -0.42 21.91
N PHE A 235 -7.95 0.04 20.66
CA PHE A 235 -8.09 1.42 20.24
C PHE A 235 -9.45 1.60 19.56
N GLN A 236 -10.03 2.79 19.69
CA GLN A 236 -11.22 3.18 18.94
C GLN A 236 -10.84 4.34 18.02
N LEU A 237 -10.92 4.12 16.72
CA LEU A 237 -10.65 5.15 15.70
C LEU A 237 -11.84 6.13 15.65
N GLN A 238 -11.56 7.36 15.18
CA GLN A 238 -12.58 8.42 15.05
C GLN A 238 -13.72 8.05 14.10
N ASP A 239 -13.46 7.17 13.13
CA ASP A 239 -14.46 6.66 12.19
C ASP A 239 -15.31 5.50 12.75
N GLY A 240 -15.11 5.14 14.02
CA GLY A 240 -15.86 4.08 14.71
C GLY A 240 -15.27 2.68 14.57
N ARG A 241 -14.21 2.48 13.77
CA ARG A 241 -13.48 1.20 13.74
C ARG A 241 -12.80 0.92 15.06
N VAL A 242 -12.76 -0.36 15.43
CA VAL A 242 -12.06 -0.83 16.62
C VAL A 242 -10.83 -1.58 16.17
N VAL A 243 -9.66 -1.19 16.68
CA VAL A 243 -8.37 -1.83 16.36
C VAL A 243 -7.85 -2.51 17.60
N ALA A 244 -7.35 -3.73 17.48
CA ALA A 244 -6.68 -4.42 18.56
C ALA A 244 -5.24 -4.74 18.18
N MET A 245 -4.31 -4.52 19.11
CA MET A 245 -2.91 -4.88 18.96
C MET A 245 -2.43 -5.67 20.15
N GLY A 246 -1.51 -6.60 19.99
CA GLY A 246 -0.98 -7.38 21.11
C GLY A 246 0.36 -8.00 20.79
N ARG A 247 0.82 -8.91 21.64
CA ARG A 247 2.12 -9.56 21.49
C ARG A 247 1.99 -10.92 20.84
N THR A 248 3.07 -11.36 20.21
CA THR A 248 3.18 -12.67 19.59
C THR A 248 4.43 -13.40 20.06
N ARG A 249 4.52 -14.72 19.83
CA ARG A 249 5.78 -15.46 20.01
C ARG A 249 6.77 -15.21 18.88
N GLU A 250 6.28 -14.74 17.75
CA GLU A 250 6.99 -14.44 16.51
C GLU A 250 7.79 -13.12 16.58
N GLN A 251 8.10 -12.67 17.80
CA GLN A 251 8.92 -11.51 18.16
C GLN A 251 8.45 -10.17 17.54
N ARG A 252 7.16 -10.05 17.26
CA ARG A 252 6.52 -8.81 16.79
C ARG A 252 5.18 -8.58 17.46
N ALA A 253 4.67 -7.36 17.38
CA ALA A 253 3.27 -7.12 17.68
C ALA A 253 2.38 -7.70 16.55
N PHE A 254 1.11 -7.93 16.85
CA PHE A 254 0.07 -8.14 15.83
C PHE A 254 -0.87 -6.94 15.82
N TRP A 255 -1.69 -6.85 14.77
CA TRP A 255 -2.89 -6.03 14.77
C TRP A 255 -4.06 -6.79 14.14
N THR A 256 -5.28 -6.37 14.47
CA THR A 256 -6.54 -6.77 13.82
C THR A 256 -7.53 -5.61 13.96
N PHE A 257 -8.57 -5.58 13.14
CA PHE A 257 -9.64 -4.59 13.24
C PHE A 257 -11.02 -5.24 13.19
N SER A 258 -11.97 -4.50 13.74
CA SER A 258 -13.39 -4.74 13.64
C SER A 258 -14.07 -3.50 13.06
N PHE A 259 -14.91 -3.73 12.04
CA PHE A 259 -15.73 -2.68 11.43
C PHE A 259 -17.11 -2.54 12.09
N ASP A 260 -17.48 -3.48 12.96
CA ASP A 260 -18.82 -3.61 13.53
C ASP A 260 -18.78 -3.59 15.07
N GLN A 261 -17.86 -2.78 15.61
CA GLN A 261 -17.71 -2.51 17.05
C GLN A 261 -17.43 -3.77 17.88
N GLY A 262 -16.52 -4.61 17.40
CA GLY A 262 -16.01 -5.79 18.09
C GLY A 262 -16.84 -7.06 17.93
N ARG A 263 -17.90 -7.06 17.11
CA ARG A 263 -18.76 -8.24 16.86
C ARG A 263 -18.10 -9.23 15.91
N THR A 264 -17.38 -8.75 14.92
CA THR A 264 -16.53 -9.56 14.03
C THR A 264 -15.17 -8.90 13.88
N TRP A 265 -14.15 -9.75 13.65
CA TRP A 265 -12.76 -9.32 13.55
C TRP A 265 -12.13 -9.87 12.29
N VAL A 266 -11.22 -9.12 11.69
CA VAL A 266 -10.38 -9.62 10.60
C VAL A 266 -9.28 -10.54 11.16
N PRO A 267 -8.84 -11.57 10.40
CA PRO A 267 -7.76 -12.43 10.85
C PRO A 267 -6.52 -11.64 11.28
N LEU A 268 -5.86 -12.10 12.35
CA LEU A 268 -4.70 -11.43 12.90
C LEU A 268 -3.62 -11.20 11.83
N GLN A 269 -3.10 -9.98 11.79
CA GLN A 269 -2.03 -9.58 10.89
C GLN A 269 -0.77 -9.25 11.67
N ARG A 270 0.39 -9.51 11.06
CA ARG A 270 1.68 -9.19 11.67
C ARG A 270 1.91 -7.68 11.61
N SER A 271 2.25 -7.06 12.74
CA SER A 271 2.73 -5.67 12.75
C SER A 271 4.22 -5.62 12.41
N LEU A 272 4.68 -4.49 11.85
CA LEU A 272 6.11 -4.21 11.69
C LEU A 272 6.81 -3.95 13.03
N LEU A 273 6.07 -3.57 14.07
CA LEU A 273 6.63 -3.28 15.38
C LEU A 273 7.32 -4.51 15.99
N PRO A 274 8.62 -4.42 16.32
CA PRO A 274 9.29 -5.49 17.05
C PRO A 274 8.72 -5.57 18.48
N ASN A 275 8.56 -6.77 18.99
CA ASN A 275 8.16 -6.98 20.37
C ASN A 275 8.79 -8.27 20.89
N PRO A 276 9.45 -8.29 22.05
CA PRO A 276 10.22 -9.45 22.49
C PRO A 276 9.33 -10.49 23.18
N ASN A 277 8.07 -10.59 22.77
CA ASN A 277 7.00 -11.28 23.49
C ASN A 277 6.76 -10.65 24.89
N ALA A 278 6.75 -9.32 24.98
CA ALA A 278 6.44 -8.55 26.19
C ALA A 278 5.03 -7.96 26.10
N GLY A 279 4.33 -7.90 27.23
CA GLY A 279 3.04 -7.20 27.30
C GLY A 279 3.17 -5.74 26.84
N LEU A 280 2.20 -5.27 26.08
CA LEU A 280 2.05 -3.89 25.61
C LEU A 280 0.67 -3.37 25.99
N ASP A 281 0.51 -2.06 26.18
CA ASP A 281 -0.79 -1.40 26.38
C ASP A 281 -0.79 -0.05 25.68
N GLY A 282 -1.97 0.41 25.29
CA GLY A 282 -2.14 1.68 24.63
C GLY A 282 -3.55 2.22 24.81
N ILE A 283 -3.73 3.49 24.46
CA ILE A 283 -5.02 4.18 24.51
C ILE A 283 -5.16 5.10 23.30
N THR A 284 -6.40 5.43 22.96
CA THR A 284 -6.69 6.60 22.12
C THR A 284 -6.80 7.81 23.02
N LEU A 285 -5.96 8.81 22.76
CA LEU A 285 -5.94 10.08 23.48
C LEU A 285 -7.16 10.93 23.07
N ARG A 286 -7.55 11.86 23.94
CA ARG A 286 -8.64 12.80 23.68
C ARG A 286 -8.47 13.65 22.43
N ASP A 287 -7.23 13.90 22.01
CA ASP A 287 -6.90 14.65 20.80
C ASP A 287 -6.96 13.79 19.52
N GLY A 288 -7.32 12.51 19.63
CA GLY A 288 -7.42 11.58 18.52
C GLY A 288 -6.15 10.78 18.23
N ARG A 289 -4.99 11.16 18.77
CA ARG A 289 -3.76 10.40 18.61
C ARG A 289 -3.84 9.09 19.40
N HIS A 290 -3.12 8.08 18.98
CA HIS A 290 -3.03 6.78 19.65
C HIS A 290 -1.65 6.64 20.30
N LEU A 291 -1.64 6.28 21.58
CA LEU A 291 -0.41 6.11 22.35
C LEU A 291 -0.21 4.63 22.69
N LEU A 292 0.99 4.11 22.47
CA LEU A 292 1.36 2.73 22.76
C LEU A 292 2.62 2.68 23.61
N VAL A 293 2.57 1.92 24.71
CA VAL A 293 3.72 1.62 25.56
C VAL A 293 4.13 0.17 25.35
N TYR A 294 5.37 -0.05 24.89
CA TYR A 294 5.87 -1.39 24.57
C TYR A 294 7.40 -1.45 24.52
N ASN A 295 7.96 -2.66 24.51
CA ASN A 295 9.38 -2.88 24.33
C ASN A 295 9.73 -2.98 22.84
N HIS A 296 10.39 -1.95 22.29
CA HIS A 296 10.79 -1.93 20.88
C HIS A 296 12.09 -2.69 20.65
N THR A 297 12.00 -4.03 20.71
CA THR A 297 13.11 -4.94 20.49
C THR A 297 12.57 -6.33 20.19
N VAL A 298 13.38 -7.20 19.58
CA VAL A 298 13.04 -8.62 19.38
C VAL A 298 13.55 -9.50 20.53
N ARG A 299 14.42 -8.97 21.41
CA ARG A 299 15.01 -9.69 22.54
C ARG A 299 15.08 -8.81 23.79
N GLY A 300 14.93 -9.43 24.96
CA GLY A 300 15.02 -8.73 26.24
C GLY A 300 13.74 -7.97 26.61
N ARG A 301 13.84 -7.14 27.64
CA ARG A 301 12.72 -6.36 28.22
C ARG A 301 13.12 -4.91 28.44
N SER A 302 14.08 -4.45 27.64
CA SER A 302 14.59 -3.10 27.57
C SER A 302 15.00 -2.84 26.11
N PRO A 303 14.72 -1.65 25.55
CA PRO A 303 14.08 -0.51 26.21
C PRO A 303 12.57 -0.70 26.40
N LEU A 304 11.95 0.09 27.28
CA LEU A 304 10.50 0.28 27.37
C LEU A 304 10.18 1.70 26.88
N ASN A 305 9.34 1.81 25.85
CA ASN A 305 9.14 3.04 25.13
C ASN A 305 7.67 3.41 24.98
N VAL A 306 7.44 4.68 24.66
CA VAL A 306 6.16 5.26 24.25
C VAL A 306 6.24 5.63 22.78
N ALA A 307 5.31 5.13 21.97
CA ALA A 307 5.12 5.53 20.58
C ALA A 307 3.76 6.18 20.38
N LEU A 308 3.67 7.10 19.40
CA LEU A 308 2.43 7.71 18.96
C LEU A 308 2.05 7.26 17.55
N SER A 309 0.78 7.27 17.23
CA SER A 309 0.25 7.03 15.90
C SER A 309 -0.99 7.87 15.67
N ASP A 310 -1.22 8.35 14.45
CA ASP A 310 -2.46 9.05 14.10
C ASP A 310 -3.52 8.08 13.55
N ASP A 311 -3.12 6.84 13.23
CA ASP A 311 -3.96 5.89 12.48
C ASP A 311 -3.93 4.45 13.06
N THR A 312 -3.11 4.17 14.07
CA THR A 312 -2.75 2.85 14.65
C THR A 312 -1.90 1.93 13.78
N TRP A 313 -1.45 2.41 12.63
CA TRP A 313 -0.61 1.68 11.67
C TRP A 313 0.81 2.19 11.66
N GLN A 314 0.96 3.52 11.54
CA GLN A 314 2.23 4.21 11.54
C GLN A 314 2.54 4.68 12.94
N TRP A 315 3.44 3.95 13.59
CA TRP A 315 3.91 4.28 14.92
C TRP A 315 5.19 5.11 14.82
N ARG A 316 5.31 6.08 15.73
CA ARG A 316 6.35 7.08 15.78
C ARG A 316 7.00 7.07 17.16
N PRO A 317 8.34 7.06 17.28
CA PRO A 317 9.00 7.08 18.58
C PRO A 317 8.73 8.42 19.27
N ALA A 318 8.33 8.40 20.55
CA ALA A 318 8.01 9.62 21.28
C ALA A 318 8.78 9.79 22.60
N LEU A 319 8.98 8.71 23.36
CA LEU A 319 9.65 8.77 24.66
C LEU A 319 10.24 7.40 25.03
N VAL A 320 11.39 7.40 25.70
CA VAL A 320 11.95 6.17 26.34
C VAL A 320 11.74 6.27 27.84
N LEU A 321 11.01 5.30 28.41
CA LEU A 321 10.77 5.23 29.85
C LEU A 321 11.96 4.59 30.58
N GLU A 322 12.50 3.53 29.99
CA GLU A 322 13.62 2.76 30.54
C GLU A 322 14.52 2.25 29.41
N ASP A 323 15.82 2.53 29.48
CA ASP A 323 16.83 2.13 28.49
C ASP A 323 17.94 1.23 29.06
N GLU A 324 18.05 1.13 30.38
CA GLU A 324 19.05 0.28 31.04
C GLU A 324 18.77 -1.22 30.84
N PRO A 325 19.76 -2.11 30.88
CA PRO A 325 19.49 -3.55 30.91
C PRO A 325 18.63 -3.95 32.13
N GLY A 326 17.51 -4.63 31.89
CA GLY A 326 16.60 -5.03 32.95
C GLY A 326 15.27 -5.62 32.45
N GLU A 327 14.39 -5.93 33.40
CA GLU A 327 13.04 -6.41 33.12
C GLU A 327 12.01 -5.29 33.34
N TYR A 328 11.68 -4.57 32.26
CA TYR A 328 10.62 -3.55 32.25
C TYR A 328 9.49 -4.01 31.34
N SER A 329 8.31 -4.23 31.92
CA SER A 329 7.25 -4.94 31.18
C SER A 329 5.87 -4.75 31.79
N TYR A 330 4.87 -5.21 31.03
CA TYR A 330 3.45 -5.14 31.39
C TYR A 330 3.02 -3.72 31.77
N PRO A 331 3.15 -2.76 30.84
CA PRO A 331 2.64 -1.43 31.05
C PRO A 331 1.12 -1.47 31.15
N ALA A 332 0.56 -0.53 31.91
CA ALA A 332 -0.85 -0.17 31.89
C ALA A 332 -0.98 1.33 31.71
N VAL A 333 -1.85 1.75 30.81
CA VAL A 333 -1.96 3.16 30.37
C VAL A 333 -3.39 3.65 30.53
N ILE A 334 -3.59 4.84 31.11
CA ILE A 334 -4.87 5.56 31.13
C ILE A 334 -4.64 7.04 30.86
N GLN A 335 -5.66 7.74 30.37
CA GLN A 335 -5.70 9.20 30.38
C GLN A 335 -6.74 9.65 31.41
N THR A 336 -6.30 10.44 32.38
CA THR A 336 -7.11 10.93 33.51
C THR A 336 -7.97 12.13 33.12
N SER A 337 -8.95 12.47 33.97
CA SER A 337 -9.87 13.60 33.80
C SER A 337 -9.17 14.93 33.53
N ASP A 338 -8.00 15.15 34.12
CA ASP A 338 -7.13 16.33 33.91
C ASP A 338 -6.39 16.36 32.55
N GLY A 339 -6.51 15.31 31.73
CA GLY A 339 -5.90 15.21 30.41
C GLY A 339 -4.50 14.60 30.42
N LEU A 340 -3.90 14.33 31.57
CA LEU A 340 -2.58 13.69 31.66
C LEU A 340 -2.66 12.19 31.38
N VAL A 341 -1.55 11.61 30.91
CA VAL A 341 -1.46 10.16 30.67
C VAL A 341 -0.65 9.53 31.80
N HIS A 342 -1.27 8.56 32.48
CA HIS A 342 -0.67 7.81 33.57
C HIS A 342 -0.27 6.43 33.07
N ILE A 343 0.99 6.09 33.29
CA ILE A 343 1.59 4.82 32.89
C ILE A 343 2.10 4.12 34.15
N SER A 344 1.70 2.88 34.38
CA SER A 344 2.35 2.00 35.35
C SER A 344 3.02 0.82 34.66
N TYR A 345 4.09 0.28 35.21
CA TYR A 345 4.72 -0.94 34.67
C TYR A 345 5.52 -1.69 35.73
N THR A 346 5.78 -2.98 35.46
CA THR A 346 6.66 -3.78 36.31
C THR A 346 8.10 -3.33 36.13
N TRP A 347 8.74 -2.98 37.23
CA TRP A 347 10.16 -2.63 37.29
C TRP A 347 10.95 -3.76 37.96
N LYS A 348 11.74 -4.49 37.17
CA LYS A 348 12.64 -5.59 37.57
C LYS A 348 11.99 -6.68 38.44
N ARG A 349 10.68 -6.90 38.26
CA ARG A 349 9.82 -7.80 39.07
C ARG A 349 9.79 -7.51 40.59
N GLN A 350 10.28 -6.34 41.00
CA GLN A 350 10.42 -5.98 42.42
C GLN A 350 9.46 -4.86 42.82
N ARG A 351 9.21 -3.92 41.91
CA ARG A 351 8.38 -2.74 42.16
C ARG A 351 7.47 -2.44 40.97
N ILE A 352 6.46 -1.60 41.21
CA ILE A 352 5.64 -1.00 40.16
C ILE A 352 6.04 0.46 40.02
N ALA A 353 6.51 0.84 38.83
CA ALA A 353 6.78 2.23 38.49
C ALA A 353 5.47 2.94 38.12
N HIS A 354 5.39 4.24 38.39
CA HIS A 354 4.32 5.13 37.95
C HIS A 354 4.95 6.38 37.33
N VAL A 355 4.57 6.63 36.07
CA VAL A 355 5.02 7.78 35.28
C VAL A 355 3.80 8.55 34.81
N VAL A 356 3.84 9.87 34.95
CA VAL A 356 2.82 10.78 34.43
C VAL A 356 3.45 11.59 33.31
N ILE A 357 2.82 11.55 32.14
CA ILE A 357 3.25 12.32 30.97
C ILE A 357 2.15 13.31 30.58
N ASP A 358 2.59 14.48 30.16
CA ASP A 358 1.77 15.50 29.54
C ASP A 358 1.70 15.21 28.03
N PRO A 359 0.56 14.75 27.50
CA PRO A 359 0.47 14.38 26.09
C PRO A 359 0.61 15.57 25.15
N GLU A 360 0.31 16.80 25.58
CA GLU A 360 0.46 18.01 24.75
C GLU A 360 1.92 18.33 24.46
N LYS A 361 2.81 17.95 25.37
CA LYS A 361 4.27 18.09 25.21
C LYS A 361 4.92 16.91 24.51
N LEU A 362 4.16 15.85 24.24
CA LEU A 362 4.68 14.67 23.56
C LEU A 362 4.72 14.94 22.05
N VAL A 363 5.93 15.11 21.52
CA VAL A 363 6.18 15.15 20.08
C VAL A 363 6.86 13.84 19.68
N ALA A 364 6.43 13.28 18.56
CA ALA A 364 6.97 12.02 18.06
C ALA A 364 7.80 12.27 16.81
N LEU A 365 8.88 11.51 16.65
CA LEU A 365 9.70 11.56 15.44
C LEU A 365 8.91 11.05 14.23
N PRO A 366 9.29 11.39 13.00
CA PRO A 366 8.46 11.12 11.82
C PRO A 366 8.02 9.67 11.65
N HIS A 367 8.83 8.68 12.08
CA HIS A 367 8.45 7.27 12.03
C HIS A 367 9.31 6.30 12.82
N LEU A 368 8.77 5.11 13.07
CA LEU A 368 9.42 3.99 13.74
C LEU A 368 9.46 2.75 12.82
N LEU A 369 10.35 2.76 11.83
CA LEU A 369 10.74 1.58 11.05
C LEU A 369 12.18 1.20 11.41
N GLY A 370 12.40 -0.04 11.86
CA GLY A 370 13.74 -0.51 12.26
C GLY A 370 13.96 -0.46 13.77
N PRO A 371 15.20 -0.25 14.27
CA PRO A 371 15.49 -0.11 15.70
C PRO A 371 15.07 1.26 16.25
N TRP A 372 15.01 1.39 17.59
CA TRP A 372 14.73 2.67 18.23
C TRP A 372 15.89 3.65 17.97
N PRO A 373 15.61 4.93 17.64
CA PRO A 373 16.65 5.89 17.26
C PRO A 373 17.63 6.21 18.40
N ARG A 374 18.88 6.53 18.05
CA ARG A 374 19.94 6.90 19.02
C ARG A 374 20.09 8.41 19.19
N GLU A 375 20.57 8.83 20.36
CA GLU A 375 20.98 10.22 20.62
C GLU A 375 22.06 10.63 19.60
N GLY A 376 21.74 11.60 18.74
CA GLY A 376 22.62 12.08 17.67
C GLY A 376 22.22 11.66 16.23
N GLU A 377 21.48 10.56 16.06
CA GLU A 377 20.83 10.21 14.79
C GLU A 377 19.55 11.01 14.56
N VAL A 378 18.99 11.52 15.65
CA VAL A 378 17.77 12.31 15.65
C VAL A 378 18.11 13.78 15.35
N PRO A 379 17.56 14.37 14.28
CA PRO A 379 17.66 15.81 14.04
C PRO A 379 17.22 16.55 15.29
N LYS A 380 18.01 17.51 15.78
CA LYS A 380 17.58 18.34 16.92
C LYS A 380 16.24 18.99 16.55
N PRO A 381 15.18 18.83 17.33
CA PRO A 381 13.96 19.60 17.14
C PRO A 381 14.37 21.06 17.31
N THR A 382 14.45 21.80 16.21
CA THR A 382 14.46 23.25 16.35
C THR A 382 13.09 23.62 16.89
N ALA A 383 13.01 24.66 17.73
CA ALA A 383 11.77 25.12 18.37
C ALA A 383 10.69 25.65 17.37
N SER A 384 10.73 25.18 16.13
CA SER A 384 9.81 25.45 15.03
C SER A 384 9.10 24.16 14.51
N GLU A 385 9.13 23.06 15.26
CA GLU A 385 8.24 21.90 15.03
C GLU A 385 6.89 22.01 15.76
N ALA A 386 6.51 23.21 16.20
CA ALA A 386 5.10 23.57 16.10
C ALA A 386 4.78 23.58 14.58
N LEU A 387 3.72 22.86 14.18
CA LEU A 387 3.12 22.96 12.84
C LEU A 387 3.33 24.37 12.29
N PRO A 388 3.90 24.56 11.08
CA PRO A 388 4.12 25.90 10.57
C PRO A 388 2.77 26.62 10.60
N PRO A 389 2.71 27.85 11.15
CA PRO A 389 1.48 28.62 11.09
C PRO A 389 1.06 28.69 9.61
N PRO A 390 -0.25 28.62 9.31
CA PRO A 390 -0.74 28.71 7.94
C PRO A 390 -0.27 30.07 7.38
N GLY A 391 0.78 30.06 6.57
CA GLY A 391 1.48 31.30 6.23
C GLY A 391 2.76 31.20 5.41
N SER A 392 3.39 30.03 5.24
CA SER A 392 4.37 29.86 4.15
C SER A 392 3.63 29.43 2.87
N SER A 393 3.90 30.09 1.75
CA SER A 393 3.29 29.74 0.45
C SER A 393 3.42 28.24 0.19
N PRO A 394 2.35 27.51 -0.14
CA PRO A 394 2.40 26.05 -0.24
C PRO A 394 3.38 25.64 -1.33
N THR A 395 4.41 24.88 -0.98
CA THR A 395 5.27 24.22 -1.95
C THR A 395 4.42 23.20 -2.70
N ARG A 396 4.35 23.33 -4.03
CA ARG A 396 3.55 22.44 -4.89
C ARG A 396 3.93 20.96 -4.62
N PRO A 397 2.96 20.04 -4.56
CA PRO A 397 3.24 18.65 -4.26
C PRO A 397 4.00 17.97 -5.41
N ASN A 398 4.79 16.96 -5.08
CA ASN A 398 5.26 16.01 -6.11
C ASN A 398 4.11 15.11 -6.56
N ILE A 399 4.25 14.50 -7.74
CA ILE A 399 3.30 13.53 -8.26
C ILE A 399 4.07 12.26 -8.62
N VAL A 400 3.62 11.11 -8.11
CA VAL A 400 4.08 9.78 -8.53
C VAL A 400 2.86 9.00 -9.00
N LEU A 401 2.85 8.64 -10.28
CA LEU A 401 1.80 7.83 -10.88
C LEU A 401 2.39 6.49 -11.29
N VAL A 402 1.91 5.42 -10.67
CA VAL A 402 2.22 4.04 -11.04
C VAL A 402 1.04 3.45 -11.81
N ILE A 403 1.31 2.93 -13.00
CA ILE A 403 0.34 2.21 -13.80
C ILE A 403 0.85 0.82 -14.19
N THR A 404 0.09 -0.21 -13.85
CA THR A 404 0.37 -1.60 -14.24
C THR A 404 -0.40 -2.01 -15.49
N ASP A 405 0.03 -3.10 -16.12
CA ASP A 405 -0.45 -3.54 -17.44
C ASP A 405 -1.14 -4.91 -17.35
N ASP A 406 -2.41 -5.01 -17.74
CA ASP A 406 -3.21 -6.25 -17.73
C ASP A 406 -3.59 -6.83 -16.36
N GLN A 407 -3.61 -6.01 -15.33
CA GLN A 407 -4.02 -6.38 -13.98
C GLN A 407 -5.47 -5.95 -13.69
N GLY A 408 -6.36 -6.89 -13.37
CA GLY A 408 -7.76 -6.62 -13.04
C GLY A 408 -8.02 -6.53 -11.53
N PRO A 409 -9.23 -6.12 -11.09
CA PRO A 409 -9.61 -6.11 -9.68
C PRO A 409 -9.47 -7.47 -8.98
N GLY A 410 -9.57 -8.58 -9.73
CA GLY A 410 -9.33 -9.92 -9.21
C GLY A 410 -7.86 -10.22 -8.86
N ASP A 411 -6.91 -9.38 -9.27
CA ASP A 411 -5.48 -9.64 -9.16
C ASP A 411 -4.83 -8.90 -7.98
N PHE A 412 -5.58 -8.68 -6.90
CA PHE A 412 -5.12 -8.03 -5.66
C PHE A 412 -5.68 -8.77 -4.43
N SER A 413 -4.87 -8.97 -3.39
CA SER A 413 -5.37 -9.60 -2.15
C SER A 413 -6.37 -8.71 -1.42
N TYR A 414 -6.24 -7.39 -1.49
CA TYR A 414 -7.19 -6.43 -0.93
C TYR A 414 -8.64 -6.65 -1.41
N PHE A 415 -8.84 -7.07 -2.67
CA PHE A 415 -10.16 -7.35 -3.24
C PHE A 415 -10.59 -8.82 -3.12
N GLY A 416 -9.84 -9.62 -2.35
CA GLY A 416 -10.22 -10.99 -2.00
C GLY A 416 -9.64 -12.08 -2.90
N ASN A 417 -8.56 -11.82 -3.65
CA ASN A 417 -7.86 -12.90 -4.35
C ASN A 417 -7.45 -14.01 -3.36
N PRO A 418 -7.85 -15.28 -3.59
CA PRO A 418 -7.63 -16.36 -2.62
C PRO A 418 -6.19 -16.90 -2.59
N ILE A 419 -5.38 -16.62 -3.62
CA ILE A 419 -4.05 -17.21 -3.83
C ILE A 419 -2.95 -16.14 -3.70
N LEU A 420 -3.08 -15.07 -4.48
CA LEU A 420 -2.10 -13.99 -4.57
C LEU A 420 -2.06 -13.18 -3.28
N ARG A 421 -0.87 -12.70 -2.91
CA ARG A 421 -0.66 -11.80 -1.76
C ARG A 421 0.07 -10.55 -2.23
N THR A 422 -0.48 -9.38 -1.91
CA THR A 422 0.05 -8.07 -2.28
C THR A 422 0.05 -7.13 -1.07
N PRO A 423 0.80 -7.45 0.01
CA PRO A 423 0.75 -6.70 1.27
C PRO A 423 1.09 -5.21 1.16
N HIS A 424 1.97 -4.81 0.24
CA HIS A 424 2.34 -3.40 0.08
C HIS A 424 1.26 -2.60 -0.65
N LEU A 425 0.65 -3.17 -1.69
CA LEU A 425 -0.52 -2.62 -2.37
C LEU A 425 -1.75 -2.61 -1.46
N ASP A 426 -1.96 -3.65 -0.66
CA ASP A 426 -3.04 -3.71 0.32
C ASP A 426 -2.92 -2.55 1.33
N ARG A 427 -1.69 -2.24 1.76
CA ARG A 427 -1.40 -1.06 2.60
C ARG A 427 -1.62 0.25 1.84
N LEU A 428 -1.16 0.36 0.60
CA LEU A 428 -1.38 1.55 -0.21
C LEU A 428 -2.89 1.83 -0.35
N PHE A 429 -3.69 0.81 -0.63
CA PHE A 429 -5.14 0.92 -0.75
C PHE A 429 -5.81 1.28 0.59
N SER A 430 -5.36 0.73 1.71
CA SER A 430 -5.92 1.07 3.03
C SER A 430 -5.58 2.50 3.49
N GLU A 431 -4.48 3.09 3.01
CA GLU A 431 -4.07 4.46 3.32
C GLU A 431 -4.66 5.50 2.33
N SER A 432 -5.14 5.07 1.16
CA SER A 432 -5.58 5.95 0.07
C SER A 432 -7.06 6.31 0.12
N VAL A 433 -7.47 7.26 -0.74
CA VAL A 433 -8.85 7.32 -1.25
C VAL A 433 -8.96 6.35 -2.42
N LEU A 434 -9.84 5.36 -2.30
CA LEU A 434 -10.06 4.35 -3.33
C LEU A 434 -11.27 4.72 -4.20
N LEU A 435 -11.06 4.85 -5.50
CA LEU A 435 -12.12 5.02 -6.49
C LEU A 435 -12.60 3.63 -6.91
N THR A 436 -13.75 3.24 -6.39
CA THR A 436 -14.24 1.85 -6.52
C THR A 436 -15.04 1.61 -7.80
N ASP A 437 -15.55 2.66 -8.44
CA ASP A 437 -16.23 2.62 -9.75
C ASP A 437 -15.46 3.47 -10.78
N PHE A 438 -14.16 3.17 -10.90
CA PHE A 438 -13.24 3.85 -11.80
C PHE A 438 -13.06 3.08 -13.10
N HIS A 439 -13.21 3.77 -14.22
CA HIS A 439 -13.22 3.18 -15.54
C HIS A 439 -12.07 3.67 -16.42
N VAL A 440 -11.45 2.73 -17.12
CA VAL A 440 -10.43 2.95 -18.14
C VAL A 440 -10.97 2.49 -19.50
N SER A 441 -10.18 2.61 -20.57
CA SER A 441 -10.48 1.87 -21.79
C SER A 441 -10.15 0.38 -21.61
N PRO A 442 -10.81 -0.56 -22.31
CA PRO A 442 -10.53 -1.98 -22.16
C PRO A 442 -9.16 -2.46 -22.68
N VAL A 443 -8.33 -1.54 -23.18
CA VAL A 443 -7.00 -1.82 -23.75
C VAL A 443 -6.01 -0.66 -23.48
N CYS A 444 -4.73 -1.00 -23.39
CA CYS A 444 -3.65 -0.14 -22.93
C CYS A 444 -3.49 1.24 -23.62
N THR A 445 -3.27 1.31 -24.95
CA THR A 445 -3.00 2.59 -25.64
C THR A 445 -4.11 3.63 -25.44
N PRO A 446 -5.39 3.32 -25.70
CA PRO A 446 -6.51 4.19 -25.35
C PRO A 446 -6.49 4.72 -23.91
N THR A 447 -6.27 3.87 -22.92
CA THR A 447 -6.21 4.31 -21.51
C THR A 447 -5.07 5.28 -21.25
N ARG A 448 -3.88 4.97 -21.77
CA ARG A 448 -2.69 5.83 -21.61
C ARG A 448 -2.87 7.18 -22.30
N GLY A 449 -3.51 7.20 -23.48
CA GLY A 449 -3.89 8.41 -24.19
C GLY A 449 -4.91 9.23 -23.39
N GLN A 450 -5.97 8.60 -22.88
CA GLN A 450 -6.98 9.27 -22.05
C GLN A 450 -6.39 9.86 -20.78
N LEU A 451 -5.51 9.12 -20.10
CA LEU A 451 -4.80 9.56 -18.90
C LEU A 451 -3.98 10.83 -19.16
N LEU A 452 -3.15 10.82 -20.21
CA LEU A 452 -2.20 11.90 -20.45
C LEU A 452 -2.81 13.11 -21.18
N THR A 453 -3.99 12.99 -21.77
CA THR A 453 -4.65 14.09 -22.50
C THR A 453 -5.91 14.62 -21.80
N GLY A 454 -6.53 13.83 -20.92
CA GLY A 454 -7.81 14.15 -20.29
C GLY A 454 -8.97 14.18 -21.31
N GLN A 455 -8.77 13.56 -22.47
CA GLN A 455 -9.73 13.46 -23.56
C GLN A 455 -9.99 12.01 -23.92
N ASP A 456 -11.17 11.72 -24.43
CA ASP A 456 -11.53 10.37 -24.88
C ASP A 456 -10.58 9.84 -25.96
N ALA A 457 -10.32 8.53 -25.96
CA ALA A 457 -9.40 7.89 -26.89
C ALA A 457 -9.79 8.13 -28.36
N LEU A 458 -11.09 8.11 -28.67
CA LEU A 458 -11.60 8.40 -30.02
C LEU A 458 -11.45 9.85 -30.44
N ARG A 459 -11.30 10.77 -29.49
CA ARG A 459 -11.01 12.19 -29.75
C ARG A 459 -9.51 12.45 -29.86
N ASN A 460 -8.70 11.86 -28.99
CA ASN A 460 -7.28 12.19 -28.85
C ASN A 460 -6.35 11.53 -29.88
N GLY A 461 -6.86 10.54 -30.64
CA GLY A 461 -6.13 9.88 -31.73
C GLY A 461 -5.53 8.52 -31.34
N ALA A 462 -5.23 8.28 -30.06
CA ALA A 462 -4.67 7.04 -29.53
C ALA A 462 -5.77 5.98 -29.36
N ARG A 463 -6.41 5.62 -30.48
CA ARG A 463 -7.71 4.92 -30.55
C ARG A 463 -7.64 3.42 -30.34
N THR A 464 -6.50 2.79 -30.59
CA THR A 464 -6.33 1.34 -30.46
C THR A 464 -4.88 0.97 -30.20
N VAL A 465 -4.66 -0.25 -29.72
CA VAL A 465 -3.38 -0.98 -29.80
C VAL A 465 -2.99 -1.19 -31.28
N PRO A 466 -1.74 -1.56 -31.62
CA PRO A 466 -1.12 -1.32 -32.92
C PRO A 466 -2.01 -1.66 -34.13
N ALA A 467 -1.94 -0.77 -35.13
CA ALA A 467 -2.64 -0.74 -36.41
C ALA A 467 -2.58 0.69 -36.99
N GLY A 468 -1.48 1.44 -36.76
CA GLY A 468 -1.32 2.84 -37.18
C GLY A 468 -2.20 3.87 -36.44
N SER A 469 -2.88 3.47 -35.36
CA SER A 469 -3.81 4.33 -34.60
C SER A 469 -3.49 4.39 -33.10
N ASN A 470 -2.20 4.25 -32.77
CA ASN A 470 -1.65 4.26 -31.42
C ASN A 470 -0.93 5.57 -31.05
N MET A 471 -1.22 6.67 -31.74
CA MET A 471 -0.54 7.97 -31.58
C MET A 471 -1.52 9.05 -31.15
N ILE A 472 -1.05 10.02 -30.36
CA ILE A 472 -1.85 11.19 -29.96
C ILE A 472 -1.73 12.27 -31.04
N TRP A 473 -2.84 12.98 -31.31
CA TRP A 473 -2.79 14.12 -32.22
C TRP A 473 -1.75 15.15 -31.76
N PRO A 474 -0.84 15.63 -32.64
CA PRO A 474 0.29 16.46 -32.23
C PRO A 474 -0.13 17.74 -31.50
N GLU A 475 -1.27 18.32 -31.90
CA GLU A 475 -1.83 19.57 -31.38
C GLU A 475 -2.42 19.46 -29.96
N ILE A 476 -2.70 18.26 -29.47
CA ILE A 476 -3.24 18.06 -28.12
C ILE A 476 -2.09 18.13 -27.13
N SER A 477 -2.19 18.97 -26.09
CA SER A 477 -1.17 19.00 -25.03
C SER A 477 -1.31 17.81 -24.08
N THR A 478 -0.20 17.32 -23.55
CA THR A 478 -0.19 16.24 -22.55
C THR A 478 0.04 16.78 -21.13
N LEU A 479 -0.42 16.04 -20.12
CA LEU A 479 -0.17 16.32 -18.71
C LEU A 479 1.30 16.64 -18.39
N PRO A 480 2.29 15.83 -18.80
CA PRO A 480 3.70 16.16 -18.62
C PRO A 480 4.11 17.49 -19.28
N GLN A 481 3.64 17.83 -20.49
CA GLN A 481 3.94 19.14 -21.10
C GLN A 481 3.39 20.29 -20.25
N VAL A 482 2.16 20.16 -19.73
CA VAL A 482 1.53 21.18 -18.90
C VAL A 482 2.24 21.33 -17.55
N LEU A 483 2.61 20.22 -16.91
CA LEU A 483 3.35 20.23 -15.65
C LEU A 483 4.77 20.77 -15.82
N GLN A 484 5.44 20.39 -16.91
CA GLN A 484 6.77 20.91 -17.25
C GLN A 484 6.73 22.43 -17.44
N ALA A 485 5.74 22.95 -18.19
CA ALA A 485 5.52 24.38 -18.35
C ALA A 485 5.23 25.08 -17.01
N ALA A 486 4.66 24.36 -16.04
CA ALA A 486 4.46 24.84 -14.68
C ALA A 486 5.70 24.70 -13.77
N GLY A 487 6.84 24.22 -14.29
CA GLY A 487 8.11 24.12 -13.55
C GLY A 487 8.38 22.78 -12.87
N TYR A 488 7.60 21.74 -13.19
CA TYR A 488 7.88 20.38 -12.72
C TYR A 488 9.02 19.74 -13.52
N ALA A 489 9.87 18.98 -12.83
CA ALA A 489 10.64 17.91 -13.47
C ALA A 489 9.68 16.82 -13.95
N THR A 490 9.88 16.24 -15.14
CA THR A 490 9.01 15.17 -15.65
C THR A 490 9.82 13.95 -16.05
N GLY A 491 9.44 12.79 -15.52
CA GLY A 491 10.15 11.52 -15.70
C GLY A 491 9.19 10.39 -16.10
N LEU A 492 9.55 9.63 -17.14
CA LEU A 492 8.88 8.40 -17.54
C LEU A 492 9.83 7.21 -17.39
N PHE A 493 9.33 6.11 -16.80
CA PHE A 493 10.07 4.88 -16.56
C PHE A 493 9.21 3.66 -16.97
N GLY A 494 9.57 3.03 -18.09
CA GLY A 494 8.93 1.80 -18.61
C GLY A 494 8.15 1.99 -19.92
N LYS A 495 6.96 1.39 -19.99
CA LYS A 495 6.13 1.29 -21.21
C LYS A 495 5.53 2.64 -21.61
N TRP A 496 5.75 3.03 -22.87
CA TRP A 496 5.15 4.24 -23.46
C TRP A 496 3.86 3.94 -24.22
N HIS A 497 3.96 3.24 -25.36
CA HIS A 497 2.86 2.76 -26.18
C HIS A 497 1.90 3.85 -26.75
N LEU A 498 2.43 5.06 -26.98
CA LEU A 498 1.70 6.20 -27.57
C LEU A 498 2.39 6.78 -28.82
N GLY A 499 3.25 5.98 -29.44
CA GLY A 499 4.00 6.33 -30.65
C GLY A 499 5.51 6.41 -30.39
N ASP A 500 6.28 5.82 -31.29
CA ASP A 500 7.75 5.72 -31.21
C ASP A 500 8.45 6.76 -32.09
N HIS A 501 7.68 7.61 -32.77
CA HIS A 501 8.15 8.62 -33.72
C HIS A 501 7.81 10.03 -33.27
N TYR A 502 8.62 11.00 -33.68
CA TYR A 502 8.33 12.41 -33.55
C TYR A 502 6.96 12.75 -34.18
N PRO A 503 6.12 13.58 -33.55
CA PRO A 503 6.32 14.27 -32.28
C PRO A 503 5.70 13.54 -31.08
N ASN A 504 5.59 12.21 -31.12
CA ASN A 504 4.91 11.36 -30.13
C ASN A 504 5.81 10.57 -29.18
N ARG A 505 7.14 10.64 -29.32
CA ARG A 505 8.04 9.98 -28.36
C ARG A 505 7.90 10.65 -26.98
N PRO A 506 8.24 9.97 -25.86
CA PRO A 506 8.06 10.54 -24.52
C PRO A 506 8.66 11.94 -24.34
N MET A 507 9.86 12.18 -24.86
CA MET A 507 10.54 13.47 -24.76
C MET A 507 9.88 14.58 -25.59
N ASP A 508 9.22 14.24 -26.70
CA ASP A 508 8.43 15.18 -27.49
C ASP A 508 7.10 15.52 -26.79
N ARG A 509 6.64 14.62 -25.92
CA ARG A 509 5.39 14.73 -25.15
C ARG A 509 5.63 15.17 -23.70
N GLY A 510 6.72 15.88 -23.44
CA GLY A 510 6.93 16.65 -22.21
C GLY A 510 7.66 15.93 -21.08
N PHE A 511 8.22 14.74 -21.32
CA PHE A 511 9.09 14.07 -20.34
C PHE A 511 10.56 14.50 -20.52
N GLU A 512 11.13 15.19 -19.54
CA GLU A 512 12.55 15.58 -19.52
C GLU A 512 13.48 14.35 -19.42
N LYS A 513 13.10 13.40 -18.55
CA LYS A 513 13.76 12.10 -18.42
C LYS A 513 12.83 11.03 -18.97
N ALA A 514 13.30 10.22 -19.90
CA ALA A 514 12.53 9.12 -20.46
C ALA A 514 13.40 7.88 -20.53
N ILE A 515 13.17 6.93 -19.64
CA ILE A 515 13.75 5.58 -19.68
C ILE A 515 12.64 4.63 -20.09
N TRP A 516 12.68 4.14 -21.33
CA TRP A 516 11.49 3.55 -21.97
C TRP A 516 11.82 2.51 -23.02
N HIS A 517 10.81 1.75 -23.44
CA HIS A 517 10.89 0.87 -24.60
C HIS A 517 9.73 1.16 -25.57
N GLY A 518 9.96 0.88 -26.85
CA GLY A 518 8.98 1.11 -27.92
C GLY A 518 7.92 0.01 -28.01
N GLY A 519 7.05 0.15 -29.01
CA GLY A 519 6.00 -0.83 -29.30
C GLY A 519 4.98 -1.01 -28.16
N TRP A 520 4.30 -2.16 -28.16
CA TRP A 520 3.29 -2.48 -27.14
C TRP A 520 3.86 -3.11 -25.88
N GLY A 521 5.10 -3.59 -25.89
CA GLY A 521 5.66 -4.39 -24.79
C GLY A 521 6.89 -5.21 -25.20
N VAL A 522 7.34 -6.04 -24.26
CA VAL A 522 8.34 -7.08 -24.49
C VAL A 522 7.83 -8.05 -25.57
N ALA A 523 8.70 -8.45 -26.50
CA ALA A 523 8.38 -9.28 -27.67
C ALA A 523 7.51 -8.59 -28.75
N SER A 524 7.32 -7.27 -28.68
CA SER A 524 6.81 -6.50 -29.82
C SER A 524 7.77 -6.55 -31.00
N ASP A 525 7.31 -6.21 -32.21
CA ASP A 525 8.11 -6.20 -33.44
C ASP A 525 9.45 -5.45 -33.32
N VAL A 526 9.48 -4.30 -32.62
CA VAL A 526 10.68 -3.49 -32.39
C VAL A 526 11.48 -3.94 -31.15
N GLU A 527 10.84 -4.62 -30.20
CA GLU A 527 11.44 -5.15 -28.95
C GLU A 527 11.54 -6.69 -28.95
N PHE A 528 11.65 -7.30 -30.12
CA PHE A 528 11.54 -8.75 -30.35
C PHE A 528 12.67 -9.59 -29.73
N ASP A 529 13.78 -8.96 -29.39
CA ASP A 529 14.96 -9.56 -28.75
C ASP A 529 15.04 -9.29 -27.25
N ASN A 530 14.05 -8.60 -26.68
CA ASN A 530 13.96 -8.38 -25.24
C ASN A 530 13.24 -9.51 -24.50
N ASP A 531 13.65 -9.75 -23.25
CA ASP A 531 12.83 -10.43 -22.25
C ASP A 531 12.71 -9.61 -20.97
N THR A 532 12.22 -10.24 -19.89
CA THR A 532 12.00 -9.55 -18.62
C THR A 532 13.26 -9.32 -17.80
N VAL A 533 14.44 -9.82 -18.20
CA VAL A 533 15.73 -9.61 -17.51
C VAL A 533 16.81 -9.05 -18.42
N ASN A 534 16.85 -9.40 -19.71
CA ASN A 534 17.78 -8.87 -20.69
C ASN A 534 17.00 -7.94 -21.63
N ILE A 535 17.07 -6.65 -21.32
CA ILE A 535 16.31 -5.62 -21.99
C ILE A 535 17.21 -4.60 -22.65
N ARG A 536 16.97 -4.38 -23.95
CA ARG A 536 17.33 -3.19 -24.70
C ARG A 536 16.24 -2.14 -24.49
N TYR A 537 16.63 -0.96 -24.01
CA TYR A 537 15.72 0.15 -23.77
C TYR A 537 16.36 1.46 -24.26
N LEU A 538 15.61 2.55 -24.17
CA LEU A 538 16.02 3.89 -24.58
C LEU A 538 16.11 4.81 -23.35
N ASP A 539 17.19 5.56 -23.24
CA ASP A 539 17.30 6.74 -22.37
C ASP A 539 17.26 7.99 -23.26
N GLY A 540 16.10 8.64 -23.32
CA GLY A 540 15.79 9.57 -24.40
C GLY A 540 15.81 8.84 -25.74
N THR A 541 16.81 9.13 -26.57
CA THR A 541 17.05 8.47 -27.86
C THR A 541 18.26 7.52 -27.83
N GLU A 542 18.97 7.42 -26.71
CA GLU A 542 20.17 6.61 -26.59
C GLU A 542 19.80 5.16 -26.23
N VAL A 543 20.30 4.20 -27.01
CA VAL A 543 20.10 2.77 -26.74
C VAL A 543 20.94 2.32 -25.54
N ARG A 544 20.30 1.66 -24.59
CA ARG A 544 20.89 1.08 -23.39
C ARG A 544 20.49 -0.39 -23.24
N TYR A 545 21.27 -1.11 -22.44
CA TYR A 545 21.04 -2.53 -22.14
C TYR A 545 21.08 -2.75 -20.64
N SER A 546 20.25 -3.65 -20.12
CA SER A 546 20.30 -4.09 -18.72
C SER A 546 20.05 -5.59 -18.61
N GLN A 547 20.64 -6.19 -17.58
CA GLN A 547 20.37 -7.56 -17.13
C GLN A 547 19.51 -7.61 -15.86
N ARG A 548 18.98 -6.45 -15.44
CA ARG A 548 18.05 -6.35 -14.30
C ARG A 548 16.66 -6.76 -14.73
N TYR A 549 15.88 -7.31 -13.80
CA TYR A 549 14.46 -7.55 -14.04
C TYR A 549 13.77 -6.23 -14.41
N CYS A 550 12.97 -6.20 -15.48
CA CYS A 550 12.42 -4.97 -16.07
C CYS A 550 11.67 -4.12 -15.05
N THR A 551 10.79 -4.75 -14.26
CA THR A 551 10.05 -4.05 -13.21
C THR A 551 10.98 -3.43 -12.18
N ASP A 552 12.01 -4.15 -11.73
CA ASP A 552 13.00 -3.64 -10.77
C ASP A 552 13.79 -2.47 -11.39
N LEU A 553 14.19 -2.58 -12.67
CA LEU A 553 14.87 -1.53 -13.42
C LEU A 553 14.05 -0.24 -13.46
N TRP A 554 12.76 -0.31 -13.78
CA TRP A 554 11.91 0.90 -13.88
C TRP A 554 11.78 1.61 -12.53
N PHE A 555 11.60 0.87 -11.44
CA PHE A 555 11.50 1.44 -10.10
C PHE A 555 12.84 1.98 -9.60
N ASP A 556 13.95 1.28 -9.86
CA ASP A 556 15.30 1.73 -9.50
C ASP A 556 15.61 3.10 -10.11
N GLU A 557 15.42 3.21 -11.43
CA GLU A 557 15.71 4.43 -12.18
C GLU A 557 14.77 5.58 -11.77
N ALA A 558 13.50 5.27 -11.51
CA ALA A 558 12.52 6.23 -11.01
C ALA A 558 12.91 6.78 -9.63
N ILE A 559 13.25 5.90 -8.68
CA ILE A 559 13.64 6.28 -7.31
C ILE A 559 14.91 7.13 -7.34
N ALA A 560 15.93 6.71 -8.09
CA ALA A 560 17.18 7.46 -8.22
C ALA A 560 16.95 8.87 -8.82
N TRP A 561 16.08 8.97 -9.83
CA TRP A 561 15.75 10.26 -10.43
C TRP A 561 14.92 11.17 -9.51
N MET A 562 13.96 10.61 -8.77
CA MET A 562 13.20 11.36 -7.77
C MET A 562 14.10 11.88 -6.64
N GLU A 563 15.08 11.08 -6.20
CA GLU A 563 16.07 11.51 -5.21
C GLU A 563 16.90 12.70 -5.71
N ASP A 564 17.35 12.67 -6.97
CA ASP A 564 18.07 13.79 -7.59
C ASP A 564 17.20 15.05 -7.72
N CYS A 565 15.93 14.91 -8.12
CA CYS A 565 14.98 16.02 -8.16
C CYS A 565 14.76 16.64 -6.78
N HIS A 566 14.59 15.80 -5.76
CA HIS A 566 14.45 16.23 -4.37
C HIS A 566 15.68 16.99 -3.88
N ARG A 567 16.89 16.47 -4.14
CA ARG A 567 18.16 17.13 -3.79
C ARG A 567 18.31 18.52 -4.44
N LYS A 568 17.73 18.70 -5.63
CA LYS A 568 17.69 19.97 -6.37
C LYS A 568 16.53 20.89 -5.98
N GLY A 569 15.65 20.45 -5.08
CA GLY A 569 14.49 21.24 -4.63
C GLY A 569 13.45 21.50 -5.71
N ARG A 570 13.37 20.67 -6.75
CA ARG A 570 12.43 20.84 -7.87
C ARG A 570 11.26 19.85 -7.73
N PRO A 571 9.99 20.30 -7.75
CA PRO A 571 8.86 19.39 -7.73
C PRO A 571 8.87 18.51 -8.98
N PHE A 572 8.42 17.26 -8.86
CA PHE A 572 8.50 16.29 -9.95
C PHE A 572 7.18 15.58 -10.24
N PHE A 573 7.00 15.18 -11.49
CA PHE A 573 6.01 14.22 -11.97
C PHE A 573 6.73 12.97 -12.45
N CYS A 574 6.62 11.89 -11.69
CA CYS A 574 7.20 10.60 -11.98
C CYS A 574 6.10 9.65 -12.50
N TYR A 575 6.22 9.19 -13.73
CA TYR A 575 5.31 8.24 -14.37
C TYR A 575 6.00 6.88 -14.51
N ILE A 576 5.67 5.97 -13.61
CA ILE A 576 6.19 4.59 -13.59
C ILE A 576 5.15 3.71 -14.28
N ALA A 577 5.48 3.24 -15.48
CA ALA A 577 4.56 2.50 -16.33
C ALA A 577 5.12 1.09 -16.56
N THR A 578 4.80 0.15 -15.69
CA THR A 578 5.33 -1.21 -15.83
C THR A 578 4.75 -1.87 -17.07
N ASN A 579 5.56 -2.65 -17.79
CA ASN A 579 5.07 -3.62 -18.75
C ASN A 579 4.52 -4.87 -18.05
N ALA A 580 4.87 -5.10 -16.77
CA ALA A 580 4.29 -6.16 -15.97
C ALA A 580 2.87 -5.79 -15.45
N PRO A 581 1.99 -6.77 -15.22
CA PRO A 581 2.15 -8.20 -15.51
C PRO A 581 1.74 -8.67 -16.93
N HIS A 582 1.76 -7.81 -17.95
CA HIS A 582 1.42 -8.18 -19.34
C HIS A 582 2.27 -9.35 -19.85
N SER A 583 1.69 -10.15 -20.75
CA SER A 583 2.40 -11.26 -21.42
C SER A 583 3.62 -10.76 -22.22
N PRO A 584 4.67 -11.58 -22.41
CA PRO A 584 4.83 -12.94 -21.92
C PRO A 584 5.07 -13.02 -20.41
N TYR A 585 4.45 -14.01 -19.75
CA TYR A 585 4.53 -14.17 -18.29
C TYR A 585 5.85 -14.82 -17.88
N TRP A 586 6.89 -14.00 -17.79
CA TRP A 586 8.23 -14.41 -17.40
C TRP A 586 8.60 -13.74 -16.07
N ALA A 587 8.17 -14.33 -14.97
CA ALA A 587 8.57 -13.89 -13.64
C ALA A 587 9.97 -14.38 -13.28
N GLN A 588 10.55 -13.74 -12.25
CA GLN A 588 11.71 -14.31 -11.60
C GLN A 588 11.28 -15.61 -10.90
N PRO A 589 12.10 -16.68 -10.93
CA PRO A 589 11.74 -17.95 -10.30
C PRO A 589 11.36 -17.82 -8.82
N LYS A 590 12.03 -16.93 -8.08
CA LYS A 590 11.73 -16.65 -6.66
C LYS A 590 10.32 -16.09 -6.44
N ASP A 591 9.81 -15.32 -7.40
CA ASP A 591 8.53 -14.61 -7.26
C ASP A 591 7.37 -15.51 -7.70
N ALA A 592 7.58 -16.41 -8.67
CA ALA A 592 6.59 -17.40 -9.09
C ALA A 592 6.48 -18.60 -8.14
N ALA A 593 7.59 -18.98 -7.48
CA ALA A 593 7.68 -20.17 -6.63
C ALA A 593 6.55 -20.31 -5.59
N PRO A 594 6.07 -19.26 -4.89
CA PRO A 594 4.99 -19.36 -3.91
C PRO A 594 3.63 -19.77 -4.47
N TYR A 595 3.47 -19.79 -5.79
CA TYR A 595 2.19 -19.99 -6.49
C TYR A 595 2.16 -21.25 -7.37
N LEU A 596 3.31 -21.88 -7.63
CA LEU A 596 3.44 -23.03 -8.55
C LEU A 596 2.60 -24.25 -8.14
N ASP A 597 2.36 -24.44 -6.84
CA ASP A 597 1.56 -25.54 -6.28
C ASP A 597 0.07 -25.18 -6.06
N LYS A 598 -0.30 -23.91 -6.26
CA LYS A 598 -1.64 -23.38 -5.96
C LYS A 598 -2.49 -23.11 -7.20
N THR A 599 -1.86 -22.95 -8.35
CA THR A 599 -2.55 -22.63 -9.61
C THR A 599 -1.77 -23.18 -10.82
N LYS A 600 -2.33 -23.00 -12.01
CA LYS A 600 -1.63 -23.38 -13.24
C LYS A 600 -0.32 -22.62 -13.38
N PRO A 601 0.74 -23.23 -13.92
CA PRO A 601 2.08 -22.62 -14.05
C PRO A 601 2.08 -21.24 -14.72
N VAL A 602 1.29 -21.07 -15.79
CA VAL A 602 1.12 -19.77 -16.47
C VAL A 602 0.59 -18.66 -15.55
N ILE A 603 -0.32 -19.03 -14.66
CA ILE A 603 -0.95 -18.11 -13.70
C ILE A 603 0.00 -17.88 -12.52
N ALA A 604 0.80 -18.88 -12.13
CA ALA A 604 1.83 -18.73 -11.12
C ALA A 604 2.92 -17.74 -11.55
N GLU A 605 3.35 -17.79 -12.81
CA GLU A 605 4.26 -16.79 -13.40
C GLU A 605 3.61 -15.39 -13.42
N PHE A 606 2.36 -15.27 -13.87
CA PHE A 606 1.62 -14.00 -13.82
C PHE A 606 1.52 -13.43 -12.40
N PHE A 607 1.18 -14.26 -11.42
CA PHE A 607 1.16 -13.89 -9.99
C PHE A 607 2.54 -13.53 -9.46
N GLY A 608 3.61 -14.19 -9.92
CA GLY A 608 4.98 -13.83 -9.60
C GLY A 608 5.34 -12.42 -10.08
N MET A 609 4.94 -12.05 -11.30
CA MET A 609 5.14 -10.68 -11.81
C MET A 609 4.40 -9.64 -10.95
N ILE A 610 3.17 -9.94 -10.50
CA ILE A 610 2.42 -9.05 -9.60
C ILE A 610 3.07 -8.97 -8.22
N SER A 611 3.55 -10.09 -7.69
CA SER A 611 4.27 -10.13 -6.42
C SER A 611 5.53 -9.24 -6.45
N ASN A 612 6.24 -9.22 -7.58
CA ASN A 612 7.39 -8.33 -7.77
C ASN A 612 6.98 -6.84 -7.88
N ILE A 613 5.83 -6.53 -8.52
CA ILE A 613 5.27 -5.16 -8.49
C ILE A 613 4.99 -4.73 -7.04
N ASP A 614 4.38 -5.61 -6.24
CA ASP A 614 4.08 -5.33 -4.83
C ASP A 614 5.35 -5.03 -4.02
N GLU A 615 6.42 -5.82 -4.18
CA GLU A 615 7.72 -5.56 -3.55
C GLU A 615 8.27 -4.17 -3.94
N ASN A 616 8.17 -3.80 -5.22
CA ASN A 616 8.64 -2.51 -5.71
C ASN A 616 7.78 -1.33 -5.23
N ILE A 617 6.48 -1.52 -5.03
CA ILE A 617 5.62 -0.54 -4.35
C ILE A 617 6.08 -0.36 -2.90
N GLY A 618 6.45 -1.43 -2.21
CA GLY A 618 7.06 -1.36 -0.88
C GLY A 618 8.32 -0.49 -0.88
N ARG A 619 9.22 -0.71 -1.83
CA ARG A 619 10.47 0.07 -1.98
C ARG A 619 10.20 1.55 -2.28
N LEU A 620 9.23 1.85 -3.14
CA LEU A 620 8.82 3.20 -3.45
C LEU A 620 8.26 3.93 -2.22
N GLU A 621 7.38 3.26 -1.46
CA GLU A 621 6.82 3.79 -0.22
C GLU A 621 7.91 4.04 0.83
N ASP A 622 8.83 3.09 0.99
CA ASP A 622 9.97 3.24 1.91
C ASP A 622 10.84 4.44 1.52
N PHE A 623 11.12 4.63 0.22
CA PHE A 623 11.86 5.81 -0.27
C PHE A 623 11.13 7.12 0.01
N LEU A 624 9.85 7.24 -0.37
CA LEU A 624 9.07 8.46 -0.17
C LEU A 624 9.02 8.83 1.31
N PHE A 625 8.95 7.83 2.16
CA PHE A 625 8.94 8.00 3.59
C PHE A 625 10.29 8.39 4.18
N SER A 626 11.36 7.67 3.85
CA SER A 626 12.71 7.92 4.38
C SER A 626 13.30 9.24 3.88
N SER A 627 12.87 9.72 2.71
CA SER A 627 13.27 11.01 2.14
C SER A 627 12.40 12.19 2.61
N GLY A 628 11.38 11.96 3.44
CA GLY A 628 10.46 13.02 3.89
C GLY A 628 9.51 13.54 2.78
N LEU A 629 9.42 12.85 1.64
CA LEU A 629 8.57 13.21 0.51
C LEU A 629 7.12 12.77 0.67
N LYS A 630 6.82 11.76 1.50
CA LYS A 630 5.50 11.11 1.60
C LYS A 630 4.36 12.10 1.87
N GLU A 631 4.55 13.03 2.80
CA GLU A 631 3.51 13.99 3.19
C GLU A 631 3.08 14.90 2.03
N ASN A 632 4.04 15.37 1.23
CA ASN A 632 3.78 16.29 0.11
C ASN A 632 3.99 15.65 -1.27
N THR A 633 3.54 14.40 -1.43
CA THR A 633 3.52 13.70 -2.71
C THR A 633 2.13 13.11 -2.96
N VAL A 634 1.55 13.43 -4.11
CA VAL A 634 0.37 12.75 -4.64
C VAL A 634 0.82 11.44 -5.25
N VAL A 635 0.51 10.33 -4.58
CA VAL A 635 0.73 8.98 -5.12
C VAL A 635 -0.57 8.46 -5.71
N ILE A 636 -0.49 8.03 -6.98
CA ILE A 636 -1.60 7.43 -7.72
C ILE A 636 -1.17 6.04 -8.15
N PHE A 637 -1.98 5.03 -7.84
CA PHE A 637 -1.84 3.69 -8.38
C PHE A 637 -3.10 3.33 -9.17
N LEU A 638 -2.94 2.86 -10.40
CA LEU A 638 -4.02 2.32 -11.22
C LEU A 638 -3.52 1.21 -12.16
N THR A 639 -4.43 0.57 -12.88
CA THR A 639 -4.11 -0.38 -13.96
C THR A 639 -4.66 0.14 -15.29
N ASP A 640 -4.08 -0.25 -16.42
CA ASP A 640 -4.48 0.32 -17.72
C ASP A 640 -5.72 -0.35 -18.36
N ASN A 641 -6.07 -1.57 -17.96
CA ASN A 641 -7.27 -2.28 -18.37
C ASN A 641 -7.58 -3.46 -17.42
N GLY A 642 -8.72 -4.11 -17.66
CA GLY A 642 -9.13 -5.30 -16.92
C GLY A 642 -8.16 -6.49 -17.05
N GLY A 643 -8.39 -7.49 -16.20
CA GLY A 643 -7.47 -8.62 -16.01
C GLY A 643 -7.39 -9.58 -17.21
N THR A 644 -6.36 -10.42 -17.18
CA THR A 644 -6.06 -11.44 -18.20
C THR A 644 -5.91 -12.83 -17.58
N ALA A 645 -4.68 -13.28 -17.28
CA ALA A 645 -4.37 -14.65 -16.84
C ALA A 645 -4.98 -15.01 -15.48
N GLY A 646 -5.20 -14.04 -14.59
CA GLY A 646 -5.80 -14.26 -13.28
C GLY A 646 -7.33 -14.42 -13.30
N VAL A 647 -8.01 -13.97 -14.37
CA VAL A 647 -9.49 -13.95 -14.46
C VAL A 647 -10.14 -15.34 -14.21
N PRO A 648 -9.61 -16.46 -14.74
CA PRO A 648 -10.17 -17.79 -14.47
C PRO A 648 -10.04 -18.24 -13.01
N VAL A 649 -9.14 -17.65 -12.23
CA VAL A 649 -8.97 -17.94 -10.79
C VAL A 649 -9.93 -17.08 -9.97
N PHE A 650 -9.87 -15.76 -10.15
CA PHE A 650 -10.69 -14.82 -9.42
C PHE A 650 -10.79 -13.50 -10.17
N ASN A 651 -12.01 -12.97 -10.32
CA ASN A 651 -12.27 -11.69 -11.00
C ASN A 651 -13.16 -10.75 -10.16
N ALA A 652 -13.13 -10.87 -8.84
CA ALA A 652 -13.89 -10.02 -7.91
C ALA A 652 -15.41 -9.90 -8.23
N GLY A 653 -16.00 -11.00 -8.73
CA GLY A 653 -17.42 -11.06 -9.12
C GLY A 653 -17.77 -10.33 -10.42
N LEU A 654 -16.78 -9.83 -11.17
CA LEU A 654 -16.95 -9.09 -12.40
C LEU A 654 -16.97 -10.01 -13.63
N ARG A 655 -17.72 -9.61 -14.66
CA ARG A 655 -17.79 -10.30 -15.95
C ARG A 655 -16.83 -9.68 -16.95
N GLY A 656 -16.24 -10.51 -17.81
CA GLY A 656 -15.33 -10.07 -18.86
C GLY A 656 -13.86 -9.95 -18.42
N SER A 657 -13.01 -9.72 -19.40
CA SER A 657 -11.55 -9.57 -19.30
C SER A 657 -11.10 -8.50 -20.30
N LYS A 658 -9.80 -8.15 -20.33
CA LYS A 658 -9.21 -7.23 -21.31
C LYS A 658 -9.84 -7.32 -22.71
N GLY A 659 -10.12 -6.17 -23.33
CA GLY A 659 -10.69 -6.03 -24.68
C GLY A 659 -12.22 -6.14 -24.81
N GLY A 660 -12.93 -6.47 -23.71
CA GLY A 660 -14.39 -6.49 -23.65
C GLY A 660 -15.03 -5.20 -23.12
N TYR A 661 -16.34 -5.20 -22.95
CA TYR A 661 -17.12 -4.04 -22.44
C TYR A 661 -18.00 -4.38 -21.23
N TYR A 662 -17.69 -5.49 -20.56
CA TYR A 662 -18.23 -5.82 -19.25
C TYR A 662 -17.30 -5.28 -18.16
N GLU A 663 -17.77 -5.17 -16.92
CA GLU A 663 -17.05 -4.47 -15.85
C GLU A 663 -15.64 -5.01 -15.61
N GLY A 664 -15.42 -6.31 -15.73
CA GLY A 664 -14.09 -6.95 -15.59
C GLY A 664 -13.09 -6.59 -16.68
N SER A 665 -13.53 -5.90 -17.73
CA SER A 665 -12.70 -5.43 -18.85
C SER A 665 -12.16 -4.01 -18.67
N HIS A 666 -12.91 -3.14 -17.98
CA HIS A 666 -12.64 -1.70 -17.95
C HIS A 666 -12.78 -1.05 -16.58
N ARG A 667 -13.38 -1.72 -15.58
CA ARG A 667 -13.39 -1.27 -14.19
C ARG A 667 -12.12 -1.78 -13.51
N VAL A 668 -11.32 -0.85 -13.01
CA VAL A 668 -10.00 -1.13 -12.42
C VAL A 668 -9.86 -0.38 -11.11
N PRO A 669 -9.02 -0.84 -10.17
CA PRO A 669 -8.75 -0.06 -8.97
C PRO A 669 -7.96 1.21 -9.33
N CYS A 670 -8.32 2.31 -8.68
CA CYS A 670 -7.53 3.55 -8.68
C CYS A 670 -7.45 4.07 -7.24
N ALA A 671 -6.23 4.16 -6.72
CA ALA A 671 -5.95 4.61 -5.37
C ALA A 671 -5.13 5.89 -5.41
N ILE A 672 -5.57 6.90 -4.65
CA ILE A 672 -4.93 8.22 -4.60
C ILE A 672 -4.64 8.58 -3.15
N ARG A 673 -3.38 8.92 -2.84
CA ARG A 673 -2.94 9.38 -1.52
C ARG A 673 -2.14 10.66 -1.63
N TRP A 674 -2.51 11.66 -0.83
CA TRP A 674 -1.74 12.87 -0.57
C TRP A 674 -2.06 13.36 0.86
N PRO A 675 -1.24 13.00 1.86
CA PRO A 675 -1.52 13.29 3.26
C PRO A 675 -1.66 14.78 3.57
N ALA A 676 -0.71 15.63 3.13
CA ALA A 676 -0.78 17.07 3.33
C ALA A 676 -1.96 17.73 2.60
N GLY A 677 -2.48 17.09 1.55
CA GLY A 677 -3.68 17.52 0.84
C GLY A 677 -5.00 17.06 1.45
N GLY A 678 -4.97 16.29 2.55
CA GLY A 678 -6.16 15.70 3.18
C GLY A 678 -6.78 14.54 2.38
N ILE A 679 -6.04 13.97 1.43
CA ILE A 679 -6.48 12.88 0.55
C ILE A 679 -5.86 11.58 1.05
N GLY A 680 -6.65 10.75 1.71
CA GLY A 680 -6.21 9.47 2.26
C GLY A 680 -7.14 8.99 3.38
N GLY A 681 -6.65 8.06 4.20
CA GLY A 681 -7.34 7.55 5.38
C GLY A 681 -8.30 6.39 5.09
N GLY A 682 -8.11 5.66 3.99
CA GLY A 682 -8.95 4.50 3.64
C GLY A 682 -10.37 4.87 3.23
N LYS A 683 -10.55 6.10 2.74
CA LYS A 683 -11.83 6.61 2.26
C LYS A 683 -12.18 5.99 0.90
N VAL A 684 -13.46 5.99 0.55
CA VAL A 684 -13.96 5.46 -0.73
C VAL A 684 -14.72 6.55 -1.49
N LEU A 685 -14.42 6.67 -2.79
CA LEU A 685 -15.25 7.36 -3.77
C LEU A 685 -15.95 6.30 -4.63
N ALA A 686 -17.28 6.26 -4.59
CA ALA A 686 -18.08 5.18 -5.17
C ALA A 686 -18.75 5.56 -6.49
N GLU A 687 -18.74 6.84 -6.82
CA GLU A 687 -19.34 7.42 -8.02
C GLU A 687 -18.58 6.98 -9.27
N PRO A 688 -19.29 6.80 -10.40
CA PRO A 688 -18.64 6.53 -11.68
C PRO A 688 -17.63 7.61 -12.06
N THR A 689 -16.39 7.19 -12.19
CA THR A 689 -15.24 8.02 -12.58
C THR A 689 -14.49 7.39 -13.74
N GLN A 690 -13.74 8.19 -14.48
CA GLN A 690 -13.01 7.73 -15.65
C GLN A 690 -11.58 8.26 -15.64
N VAL A 691 -10.65 7.53 -16.25
CA VAL A 691 -9.22 7.87 -16.25
C VAL A 691 -8.90 9.29 -16.73
N GLN A 692 -9.69 9.82 -17.65
CA GLN A 692 -9.57 11.20 -18.15
C GLN A 692 -9.92 12.29 -17.12
N ASP A 693 -10.54 11.92 -15.99
CA ASP A 693 -10.76 12.82 -14.85
C ASP A 693 -9.44 13.15 -14.12
N LEU A 694 -8.42 12.29 -14.21
CA LEU A 694 -7.18 12.46 -13.44
C LEU A 694 -6.37 13.69 -13.88
N PHE A 695 -6.35 14.02 -15.17
CA PHE A 695 -5.60 15.20 -15.65
C PHE A 695 -6.15 16.51 -15.06
N PRO A 696 -7.43 16.91 -15.27
CA PRO A 696 -7.95 18.14 -14.65
C PRO A 696 -7.89 18.10 -13.13
N THR A 697 -8.03 16.92 -12.50
CA THR A 697 -7.84 16.74 -11.05
C THR A 697 -6.43 17.13 -10.60
N LEU A 698 -5.39 16.61 -11.26
CA LEU A 698 -4.00 16.89 -10.92
C LEU A 698 -3.64 18.36 -11.11
N LEU A 699 -4.17 19.02 -12.15
CA LEU A 699 -3.98 20.46 -12.33
C LEU A 699 -4.55 21.25 -11.16
N GLU A 700 -5.78 20.92 -10.72
CA GLU A 700 -6.39 21.60 -9.59
C GLU A 700 -5.64 21.33 -8.27
N LEU A 701 -5.26 20.08 -8.00
CA LEU A 701 -4.51 19.72 -6.79
C LEU A 701 -3.16 20.43 -6.71
N CYS A 702 -2.50 20.64 -7.84
CA CYS A 702 -1.20 21.31 -7.93
C CYS A 702 -1.27 22.83 -8.10
N GLY A 703 -2.47 23.40 -8.23
CA GLY A 703 -2.66 24.83 -8.51
C GLY A 703 -2.04 25.24 -9.85
N VAL A 704 -2.13 24.38 -10.86
CA VAL A 704 -1.65 24.63 -12.23
C VAL A 704 -2.86 25.03 -13.08
N PRO A 705 -2.82 26.18 -13.78
CA PRO A 705 -3.93 26.60 -14.62
C PRO A 705 -4.08 25.69 -15.84
N VAL A 706 -5.32 25.53 -16.30
CA VAL A 706 -5.62 24.84 -17.56
C VAL A 706 -5.01 25.65 -18.72
N PRO A 707 -4.23 25.03 -19.63
CA PRO A 707 -3.70 25.73 -20.78
C PRO A 707 -4.80 26.31 -21.67
N GLN A 708 -4.55 27.48 -22.24
CA GLN A 708 -5.49 28.10 -23.16
C GLN A 708 -5.76 27.19 -24.37
N GLY A 709 -7.05 26.93 -24.66
CA GLY A 709 -7.46 26.10 -25.80
C GLY A 709 -7.45 24.59 -25.53
N HIS A 710 -6.93 24.12 -24.39
CA HIS A 710 -7.06 22.71 -24.01
C HIS A 710 -8.50 22.42 -23.59
N THR A 711 -9.04 21.29 -24.04
CA THR A 711 -10.39 20.83 -23.67
C THR A 711 -10.30 19.48 -23.00
N PHE A 712 -11.12 19.25 -21.97
CA PHE A 712 -11.22 17.99 -21.26
C PHE A 712 -12.57 17.33 -21.55
N ASP A 713 -12.56 16.01 -21.68
CA ASP A 713 -13.78 15.18 -21.59
C ASP A 713 -13.99 14.67 -20.13
N GLY A 714 -12.96 14.76 -19.28
CA GLY A 714 -13.04 14.51 -17.83
C GLY A 714 -13.34 15.77 -17.00
N ILE A 715 -13.60 15.58 -15.71
CA ILE A 715 -13.79 16.66 -14.72
C ILE A 715 -12.78 16.51 -13.57
N SER A 716 -12.51 17.59 -12.85
CA SER A 716 -11.73 17.51 -11.62
C SER A 716 -12.52 16.81 -10.51
N LEU A 717 -11.86 15.87 -9.83
CA LEU A 717 -12.35 15.15 -8.66
C LEU A 717 -11.74 15.69 -7.36
N ALA A 718 -10.96 16.78 -7.40
CA ALA A 718 -10.16 17.24 -6.28
C ALA A 718 -11.00 17.53 -5.01
N GLU A 719 -12.19 18.15 -5.15
CA GLU A 719 -13.10 18.36 -4.01
C GLU A 719 -13.59 17.02 -3.43
N ALA A 720 -14.01 16.09 -4.29
CA ALA A 720 -14.51 14.77 -3.88
C ALA A 720 -13.40 13.89 -3.27
N LEU A 721 -12.14 14.05 -3.69
CA LEU A 721 -11.00 13.34 -3.11
C LEU A 721 -10.67 13.85 -1.70
N ARG A 722 -10.74 15.16 -1.47
CA ARG A 722 -10.52 15.73 -0.12
C ARG A 722 -11.66 15.36 0.83
N ASN A 723 -12.88 15.43 0.32
CA ASN A 723 -14.10 15.09 1.06
C ASN A 723 -15.04 14.24 0.19
N PRO A 724 -15.03 12.90 0.33
CA PRO A 724 -15.93 12.03 -0.41
C PRO A 724 -17.42 12.32 -0.21
N ALA A 725 -17.82 12.92 0.92
CA ALA A 725 -19.20 13.38 1.09
C ALA A 725 -19.60 14.49 0.09
N ALA A 726 -18.62 15.21 -0.47
CA ALA A 726 -18.84 16.19 -1.54
C ALA A 726 -19.06 15.53 -2.91
N ALA A 727 -18.92 14.21 -3.04
CA ALA A 727 -19.18 13.51 -4.29
C ALA A 727 -20.64 13.66 -4.76
N ALA A 728 -21.57 13.89 -3.84
CA ALA A 728 -22.96 14.26 -4.14
C ALA A 728 -23.11 15.56 -4.95
N LYS A 729 -22.06 16.39 -5.01
CA LYS A 729 -22.01 17.62 -5.82
C LYS A 729 -21.44 17.40 -7.21
N LEU A 730 -20.88 16.22 -7.50
CA LEU A 730 -20.44 15.91 -8.86
C LEU A 730 -21.64 15.98 -9.81
N PRO A 731 -21.46 16.51 -11.03
CA PRO A 731 -22.56 16.63 -11.98
C PRO A 731 -23.11 15.25 -12.35
N ASP A 732 -24.44 15.16 -12.49
CA ASP A 732 -25.06 13.99 -13.10
C ASP A 732 -24.55 13.84 -14.53
N ARG A 733 -23.83 12.76 -14.82
CA ARG A 733 -23.10 12.58 -16.07
C ARG A 733 -23.14 11.15 -16.58
N ILE A 734 -23.07 11.04 -17.89
CA ILE A 734 -23.03 9.76 -18.61
C ILE A 734 -21.62 9.59 -19.19
N LEU A 735 -20.98 8.47 -18.90
CA LEU A 735 -19.64 8.14 -19.39
C LEU A 735 -19.73 7.15 -20.55
N VAL A 736 -18.75 7.18 -21.45
CA VAL A 736 -18.64 6.22 -22.55
C VAL A 736 -17.28 5.54 -22.46
N VAL A 737 -17.30 4.22 -22.45
CA VAL A 737 -16.12 3.37 -22.56
C VAL A 737 -16.14 2.72 -23.93
N GLN A 738 -15.32 3.23 -24.83
CA GLN A 738 -15.19 2.70 -26.19
C GLN A 738 -13.79 3.00 -26.75
N TYR A 739 -13.31 2.09 -27.61
CA TYR A 739 -12.08 2.29 -28.36
C TYR A 739 -12.26 1.91 -29.84
N GLY A 740 -11.26 2.21 -30.66
CA GLY A 740 -11.40 2.25 -32.12
C GLY A 740 -11.33 0.91 -32.83
N ARG A 741 -11.08 -0.22 -32.14
CA ARG A 741 -10.69 -1.51 -32.76
C ARG A 741 -9.56 -1.34 -33.79
N ARG A 742 -9.04 -2.43 -34.35
CA ARG A 742 -7.93 -2.36 -35.32
C ARG A 742 -8.39 -1.92 -36.71
N THR A 743 -9.61 -2.27 -37.11
CA THR A 743 -10.19 -1.94 -38.43
C THR A 743 -10.92 -0.61 -38.49
N GLY A 744 -10.89 0.18 -37.40
CA GLY A 744 -11.63 1.44 -37.27
C GLY A 744 -12.86 1.32 -36.37
N ALA A 745 -13.26 2.47 -35.82
CA ALA A 745 -14.25 2.54 -34.74
C ALA A 745 -15.65 2.15 -35.25
N VAL A 746 -16.35 1.33 -34.46
CA VAL A 746 -17.69 0.83 -34.78
C VAL A 746 -18.71 1.47 -33.85
N GLN A 747 -19.76 2.06 -34.40
CA GLN A 747 -20.84 2.64 -33.61
C GLN A 747 -21.49 1.55 -32.73
N TYR A 748 -21.78 1.91 -31.48
CA TYR A 748 -22.30 1.06 -30.41
C TYR A 748 -21.37 -0.07 -29.94
N ASP A 749 -20.10 -0.13 -30.37
CA ASP A 749 -19.11 -1.08 -29.84
C ASP A 749 -18.48 -0.53 -28.55
N GLY A 750 -19.25 -0.50 -27.45
CA GLY A 750 -18.82 0.11 -26.19
C GLY A 750 -19.76 -0.14 -25.02
N CYS A 751 -19.45 0.48 -23.88
CA CYS A 751 -20.29 0.54 -22.69
C CYS A 751 -20.63 1.99 -22.35
N VAL A 752 -21.92 2.28 -22.14
CA VAL A 752 -22.41 3.59 -21.69
C VAL A 752 -22.83 3.48 -20.23
N ILE A 753 -22.33 4.39 -19.40
CA ILE A 753 -22.37 4.30 -17.93
C ILE A 753 -23.15 5.49 -17.38
N TRP A 754 -24.16 5.24 -16.54
CA TRP A 754 -24.90 6.30 -15.85
C TRP A 754 -25.36 5.84 -14.47
N GLY A 755 -24.74 6.38 -13.41
CA GLY A 755 -24.93 5.87 -12.05
C GLY A 755 -24.69 4.35 -12.00
N PRO A 756 -25.67 3.54 -11.55
CA PRO A 756 -25.54 2.08 -11.52
C PRO A 756 -25.81 1.41 -12.88
N TRP A 757 -26.27 2.13 -13.90
CA TRP A 757 -26.65 1.55 -15.18
C TRP A 757 -25.46 1.35 -16.11
N ARG A 758 -25.45 0.24 -16.85
CA ARG A 758 -24.48 -0.10 -17.90
C ARG A 758 -25.23 -0.55 -19.16
N LEU A 759 -25.17 0.24 -20.23
CA LEU A 759 -25.65 -0.16 -21.54
C LEU A 759 -24.48 -0.68 -22.37
N VAL A 760 -24.42 -1.99 -22.54
CA VAL A 760 -23.35 -2.69 -23.26
C VAL A 760 -23.79 -2.95 -24.70
N ASN A 761 -22.89 -2.66 -25.64
CA ASN A 761 -23.08 -2.84 -27.09
C ASN A 761 -24.33 -2.13 -27.66
N GLY A 762 -24.81 -1.09 -26.96
CA GLY A 762 -26.07 -0.42 -27.24
C GLY A 762 -27.31 -1.30 -27.08
N LYS A 763 -27.23 -2.52 -26.53
CA LYS A 763 -28.31 -3.51 -26.55
C LYS A 763 -28.68 -4.06 -25.18
N GLU A 764 -27.68 -4.45 -24.40
CA GLU A 764 -27.86 -5.10 -23.09
C GLU A 764 -27.80 -4.04 -21.99
N LEU A 765 -28.76 -4.04 -21.06
CA LEU A 765 -28.79 -3.08 -19.95
C LEU A 765 -28.64 -3.81 -18.62
N TYR A 766 -27.67 -3.40 -17.81
CA TYR A 766 -27.43 -3.94 -16.48
C TYR A 766 -27.48 -2.87 -15.41
N ARG A 767 -27.76 -3.29 -14.18
CA ARG A 767 -27.77 -2.44 -12.99
C ARG A 767 -26.78 -3.02 -11.96
N ILE A 768 -25.59 -2.41 -11.80
CA ILE A 768 -24.43 -3.07 -11.17
C ILE A 768 -24.55 -3.21 -9.65
N ASP A 769 -25.31 -2.34 -8.99
CA ASP A 769 -25.59 -2.40 -7.54
C ASP A 769 -26.45 -3.62 -7.18
N GLU A 770 -27.22 -4.14 -8.14
CA GLU A 770 -28.02 -5.36 -7.99
C GLU A 770 -27.36 -6.60 -8.62
N ASP A 771 -26.61 -6.41 -9.71
CA ASP A 771 -26.02 -7.49 -10.51
C ASP A 771 -24.62 -7.13 -11.03
N ARG A 772 -23.65 -7.17 -10.11
CA ARG A 772 -22.22 -6.96 -10.39
C ARG A 772 -21.66 -7.93 -11.46
N ALA A 773 -22.25 -9.12 -11.58
CA ALA A 773 -21.83 -10.14 -12.54
C ALA A 773 -22.46 -9.98 -13.94
N GLN A 774 -23.35 -8.99 -14.12
CA GLN A 774 -24.00 -8.67 -15.40
C GLN A 774 -24.63 -9.90 -16.07
N LYS A 775 -25.42 -10.66 -15.31
CA LYS A 775 -26.14 -11.87 -15.74
C LYS A 775 -27.59 -11.58 -16.14
N ARG A 776 -28.22 -10.56 -15.58
CA ARG A 776 -29.63 -10.22 -15.77
C ARG A 776 -29.77 -8.98 -16.65
N ASP A 777 -30.02 -9.20 -17.94
CA ASP A 777 -30.36 -8.12 -18.85
C ASP A 777 -31.74 -7.52 -18.51
N LEU A 778 -31.77 -6.20 -18.36
CA LEU A 778 -32.91 -5.37 -17.97
C LEU A 778 -33.42 -4.50 -19.13
N ALA A 779 -32.85 -4.58 -20.32
CA ALA A 779 -33.16 -3.67 -21.43
C ALA A 779 -34.65 -3.67 -21.80
N SER A 780 -35.29 -4.84 -21.83
CA SER A 780 -36.73 -4.97 -22.12
C SER A 780 -37.64 -4.42 -21.02
N LYS A 781 -37.13 -4.32 -19.78
CA LYS A 781 -37.89 -3.82 -18.62
C LYS A 781 -37.73 -2.32 -18.41
N HIS A 782 -36.65 -1.73 -18.93
CA HIS A 782 -36.32 -0.31 -18.77
C HIS A 782 -36.00 0.36 -20.13
N PRO A 783 -36.91 0.31 -21.12
CA PRO A 783 -36.68 0.90 -22.43
C PRO A 783 -36.41 2.42 -22.38
N GLU A 784 -36.93 3.11 -21.36
CA GLU A 784 -36.69 4.54 -21.10
C GLU A 784 -35.23 4.84 -20.77
N ILE A 785 -34.59 3.96 -19.99
CA ILE A 785 -33.17 4.09 -19.64
C ILE A 785 -32.30 3.79 -20.87
N VAL A 786 -32.66 2.75 -21.64
CA VAL A 786 -31.96 2.43 -22.90
C VAL A 786 -32.02 3.62 -23.87
N SER A 787 -33.20 4.24 -24.04
CA SER A 787 -33.35 5.41 -24.93
C SER A 787 -32.46 6.56 -24.49
N ARG A 788 -32.50 6.94 -23.20
CA ARG A 788 -31.66 8.02 -22.65
C ARG A 788 -30.17 7.78 -22.88
N LEU A 789 -29.69 6.56 -22.62
CA LEU A 789 -28.29 6.21 -22.80
C LEU A 789 -27.86 6.19 -24.28
N ARG A 790 -28.73 5.71 -25.18
CA ARG A 790 -28.49 5.76 -26.63
C ARG A 790 -28.48 7.19 -27.17
N GLU A 791 -29.42 8.03 -26.75
CA GLU A 791 -29.47 9.43 -27.16
C GLU A 791 -28.20 10.19 -26.78
N TYR A 792 -27.70 9.99 -25.56
CA TYR A 792 -26.41 10.55 -25.15
C TYR A 792 -25.26 10.00 -26.00
N TYR A 793 -25.23 8.69 -26.20
CA TYR A 793 -24.20 8.03 -27.00
C TYR A 793 -24.17 8.54 -28.45
N GLU A 794 -25.32 8.71 -29.09
CA GLU A 794 -25.41 9.21 -30.47
C GLU A 794 -24.91 10.65 -30.60
N GLN A 795 -25.20 11.49 -29.61
CA GLN A 795 -24.66 12.85 -29.54
C GLN A 795 -23.15 12.86 -29.35
N TRP A 796 -22.63 11.99 -28.49
CA TRP A 796 -21.19 11.80 -28.30
C TRP A 796 -20.52 11.29 -29.59
N TRP A 797 -21.06 10.25 -30.21
CA TRP A 797 -20.56 9.65 -31.44
C TRP A 797 -20.50 10.66 -32.59
N LYS A 798 -21.55 11.48 -32.75
CA LYS A 798 -21.60 12.54 -33.77
C LYS A 798 -20.44 13.54 -33.65
N LYS A 799 -19.95 13.82 -32.43
CA LYS A 799 -18.80 14.72 -32.21
C LYS A 799 -17.48 14.10 -32.68
N LEU A 800 -17.39 12.78 -32.78
CA LEU A 800 -16.18 12.05 -33.17
C LEU A 800 -16.05 11.86 -34.68
N LEU A 801 -17.19 11.74 -35.39
CA LEU A 801 -17.25 11.47 -36.83
C LEU A 801 -16.28 12.28 -37.71
N PRO A 802 -15.98 13.57 -37.44
CA PRO A 802 -15.08 14.33 -38.30
C PRO A 802 -13.68 13.74 -38.44
N ARG A 803 -13.15 13.06 -37.41
CA ARG A 803 -11.76 12.59 -37.38
C ARG A 803 -11.55 11.14 -36.91
N VAL A 804 -12.61 10.46 -36.45
CA VAL A 804 -12.51 9.12 -35.85
C VAL A 804 -11.99 8.03 -36.79
N TYR A 805 -11.92 8.28 -38.10
CA TYR A 805 -11.37 7.36 -39.11
C TYR A 805 -10.03 7.81 -39.69
N GLU A 806 -9.49 8.95 -39.25
CA GLU A 806 -8.22 9.48 -39.74
C GLU A 806 -7.03 8.75 -39.12
N TYR A 807 -6.05 8.39 -39.95
CA TYR A 807 -4.74 7.94 -39.50
C TYR A 807 -3.80 9.12 -39.38
N GLN A 808 -3.06 9.19 -38.28
CA GLN A 808 -2.05 10.22 -38.08
C GLN A 808 -0.83 9.92 -38.95
N PRO A 809 -0.45 10.84 -39.86
CA PRO A 809 0.73 10.63 -40.67
C PRO A 809 2.02 10.85 -39.87
N ILE A 810 3.00 9.97 -40.06
CA ILE A 810 4.33 10.07 -39.44
C ILE A 810 5.20 11.03 -40.27
N PRO A 811 5.75 12.11 -39.67
CA PRO A 811 6.64 13.01 -40.38
C PRO A 811 7.95 12.33 -40.78
N VAL A 812 8.35 12.48 -42.04
CA VAL A 812 9.68 12.07 -42.54
C VAL A 812 10.47 13.28 -43.03
N GLY A 813 11.79 13.24 -42.87
CA GLY A 813 12.69 14.32 -43.27
C GLY A 813 12.74 15.52 -42.33
N THR A 814 12.35 15.33 -41.06
CA THR A 814 12.55 16.31 -40.01
C THR A 814 13.98 16.26 -39.47
N GLU A 815 14.44 17.30 -38.78
CA GLU A 815 15.71 17.27 -38.05
C GLU A 815 15.60 16.59 -36.68
N PHE A 816 14.37 16.40 -36.16
CA PHE A 816 14.10 15.85 -34.84
C PHE A 816 14.19 14.31 -34.78
N GLU A 817 14.07 13.65 -35.93
CA GLU A 817 14.24 12.20 -36.08
C GLU A 817 14.69 11.87 -37.51
N ASN A 818 15.95 11.46 -37.64
CA ASN A 818 16.52 11.01 -38.91
C ASN A 818 17.68 10.02 -38.64
N PRO A 819 17.59 8.75 -39.08
CA PRO A 819 16.49 8.16 -39.85
C PRO A 819 15.21 7.95 -39.03
N VAL A 820 14.06 7.90 -39.71
CA VAL A 820 12.76 7.48 -39.12
C VAL A 820 12.58 5.99 -39.36
N ILE A 821 12.32 5.21 -38.30
CA ILE A 821 12.21 3.74 -38.36
C ILE A 821 10.74 3.31 -38.40
N LEU A 822 10.18 3.07 -39.58
CA LEU A 822 8.78 2.63 -39.70
C LEU A 822 8.66 1.11 -39.50
N SER A 823 7.92 0.68 -38.46
CA SER A 823 7.65 -0.74 -38.17
C SER A 823 6.18 -1.12 -38.42
N SER A 824 5.87 -2.42 -38.49
CA SER A 824 4.51 -2.89 -38.79
C SER A 824 3.46 -2.48 -37.75
N ASN A 825 3.87 -2.00 -36.56
CA ASN A 825 2.99 -1.32 -35.59
C ASN A 825 2.17 -0.17 -36.21
N TYR A 826 2.74 0.50 -37.22
CA TYR A 826 2.17 1.70 -37.82
C TYR A 826 1.46 1.42 -39.15
N TRP A 827 1.22 0.16 -39.50
CA TRP A 827 0.40 -0.18 -40.65
C TRP A 827 -1.08 0.08 -40.38
N ALA A 828 -1.70 0.90 -41.22
CA ALA A 828 -3.11 1.22 -41.13
C ALA A 828 -3.98 -0.04 -41.24
N GLY A 829 -4.69 -0.38 -40.15
CA GLY A 829 -5.67 -1.45 -40.13
C GLY A 829 -5.12 -2.88 -40.11
N VAL A 830 -3.80 -3.06 -39.99
CA VAL A 830 -3.13 -4.36 -40.06
C VAL A 830 -2.41 -4.68 -38.75
N ASP A 831 -2.57 -5.90 -38.25
CA ASP A 831 -2.15 -6.34 -36.93
C ASP A 831 -0.98 -7.33 -37.00
N VAL A 832 0.25 -6.83 -37.12
CA VAL A 832 1.48 -7.63 -37.26
C VAL A 832 2.56 -7.04 -36.37
N ASP A 833 2.30 -7.03 -35.07
CA ASP A 833 3.07 -6.28 -34.08
C ASP A 833 3.88 -7.18 -33.14
N ASN A 834 3.97 -8.49 -33.41
CA ASN A 834 4.73 -9.42 -32.58
C ASN A 834 5.44 -10.49 -33.41
N ASN A 835 6.44 -11.12 -32.79
CA ASN A 835 7.33 -12.09 -33.41
C ASN A 835 6.61 -13.27 -34.09
N GLN A 836 5.53 -13.77 -33.49
CA GLN A 836 4.76 -14.89 -33.99
C GLN A 836 4.10 -14.53 -35.31
N ARG A 837 3.44 -13.37 -35.36
CA ARG A 837 2.73 -12.89 -36.55
C ARG A 837 3.67 -12.57 -37.71
N VAL A 838 4.83 -11.98 -37.40
CA VAL A 838 5.90 -11.72 -38.39
C VAL A 838 6.46 -13.04 -38.94
N SER A 839 6.66 -14.03 -38.08
CA SER A 839 7.19 -15.35 -38.48
C SER A 839 6.18 -16.15 -39.31
N ALA A 840 4.90 -16.11 -38.93
CA ALA A 840 3.80 -16.80 -39.61
C ALA A 840 3.27 -16.04 -40.85
N ALA A 841 3.77 -14.84 -41.12
CA ALA A 841 3.30 -13.96 -42.19
C ALA A 841 1.78 -13.66 -42.12
N GLU A 842 1.23 -13.48 -40.90
CA GLU A 842 -0.20 -13.26 -40.66
C GLU A 842 -0.75 -11.97 -41.32
N GLY A 843 0.11 -11.00 -41.63
CA GLY A 843 -0.21 -9.78 -42.38
C GLY A 843 -0.49 -9.96 -43.88
N GLY A 844 -0.46 -11.20 -44.36
CA GLY A 844 -0.64 -11.52 -45.78
C GLY A 844 0.58 -11.20 -46.65
N PRO A 845 0.54 -11.56 -47.94
CA PRO A 845 1.69 -11.50 -48.84
C PRO A 845 2.07 -10.07 -49.30
N GLN A 846 1.28 -9.04 -48.96
CA GLN A 846 1.44 -7.68 -49.48
C GLN A 846 1.85 -6.62 -48.44
N GLY A 847 1.93 -6.97 -47.14
CA GLY A 847 2.23 -6.01 -46.06
C GLY A 847 1.10 -5.01 -45.78
N GLY A 848 1.41 -3.88 -45.15
CA GLY A 848 0.45 -2.83 -44.79
C GLY A 848 0.84 -1.42 -45.27
N VAL A 849 -0.04 -0.45 -45.00
CA VAL A 849 0.09 0.94 -45.47
C VAL A 849 0.58 1.85 -44.36
N PHE A 850 1.64 2.62 -44.62
CA PHE A 850 2.08 3.72 -43.75
C PHE A 850 1.47 5.05 -44.19
N HIS A 851 0.92 5.81 -43.24
CA HIS A 851 0.60 7.21 -43.47
C HIS A 851 1.81 8.05 -43.10
N ILE A 852 2.32 8.85 -44.04
CA ILE A 852 3.49 9.72 -43.82
C ILE A 852 3.21 11.14 -44.29
N THR A 853 3.90 12.10 -43.68
CA THR A 853 3.98 13.48 -44.17
C THR A 853 5.44 13.79 -44.49
N VAL A 854 5.72 14.31 -45.68
CA VAL A 854 7.07 14.72 -46.06
C VAL A 854 7.29 16.15 -45.56
N ALA A 855 8.04 16.32 -44.48
CA ALA A 855 8.26 17.62 -43.84
C ALA A 855 9.15 18.56 -44.68
N ARG A 856 10.03 17.99 -45.51
CA ARG A 856 10.97 18.74 -46.35
C ARG A 856 11.09 18.10 -47.74
N ALA A 857 11.01 18.88 -48.81
CA ALA A 857 11.28 18.37 -50.16
C ALA A 857 12.76 17.95 -50.29
N GLY A 858 13.04 16.80 -50.92
CA GLY A 858 14.40 16.30 -51.06
C GLY A 858 14.50 14.91 -51.68
N ARG A 859 15.73 14.40 -51.75
CA ARG A 859 16.01 13.00 -52.10
C ARG A 859 16.10 12.18 -50.81
N TYR A 860 15.36 11.07 -50.77
CA TYR A 860 15.31 10.16 -49.63
C TYR A 860 15.90 8.81 -50.01
N THR A 861 16.66 8.23 -49.10
CA THR A 861 17.05 6.83 -49.15
C THR A 861 16.09 6.04 -48.28
N VAL A 862 15.50 4.98 -48.83
CA VAL A 862 14.60 4.08 -48.10
C VAL A 862 15.22 2.69 -48.08
N GLU A 863 15.35 2.13 -46.89
CA GLU A 863 15.82 0.76 -46.67
C GLU A 863 14.66 -0.09 -46.15
N LEU A 864 14.41 -1.24 -46.79
CA LEU A 864 13.37 -2.18 -46.36
C LEU A 864 14.02 -3.35 -45.65
N ARG A 865 13.51 -3.68 -44.45
CA ARG A 865 13.93 -4.87 -43.71
C ARG A 865 12.72 -5.67 -43.25
N ARG A 866 12.91 -6.99 -43.15
CA ARG A 866 11.99 -7.90 -42.47
C ARG A 866 12.28 -7.94 -40.97
N TRP A 867 13.56 -7.99 -40.62
CA TRP A 867 14.03 -8.03 -39.24
C TRP A 867 14.49 -6.65 -38.79
N PRO A 868 14.29 -6.28 -37.52
CA PRO A 868 14.73 -4.98 -37.03
C PRO A 868 16.23 -4.74 -37.19
N PHE A 869 16.57 -3.46 -37.36
CA PHE A 869 17.88 -3.01 -37.82
C PHE A 869 19.06 -3.55 -37.00
N HIS A 870 18.91 -3.66 -35.68
CA HIS A 870 20.00 -4.08 -34.80
C HIS A 870 20.40 -5.55 -34.93
N THR A 871 19.56 -6.42 -35.51
CA THR A 871 19.94 -7.83 -35.70
C THR A 871 20.80 -8.12 -36.92
N GLN A 872 20.80 -7.23 -37.92
CA GLN A 872 21.55 -7.43 -39.17
C GLN A 872 21.22 -8.74 -39.92
N GLU A 873 20.05 -9.32 -39.66
CA GLU A 873 19.62 -10.57 -40.28
C GLU A 873 19.18 -10.37 -41.74
N PRO A 874 19.55 -11.28 -42.67
CA PRO A 874 19.12 -11.20 -44.05
C PRO A 874 17.59 -11.24 -44.17
N ILE A 875 17.02 -10.45 -45.09
CA ILE A 875 15.56 -10.38 -45.31
C ILE A 875 14.96 -11.75 -45.72
N GLY A 876 15.74 -12.60 -46.39
CA GLY A 876 15.39 -13.97 -46.76
C GLY A 876 15.67 -15.02 -45.69
N SER A 877 16.34 -14.65 -44.59
CA SER A 877 16.68 -15.59 -43.52
C SER A 877 15.43 -16.05 -42.77
N ALA A 878 15.62 -17.15 -42.04
CA ALA A 878 14.66 -17.68 -41.09
C ALA A 878 14.38 -16.76 -39.89
N GLY A 879 15.13 -15.66 -39.78
CA GLY A 879 15.26 -14.87 -38.56
C GLY A 879 16.20 -15.55 -37.55
N PRO A 880 16.52 -14.84 -36.47
CA PRO A 880 17.37 -15.37 -35.40
C PRO A 880 16.83 -16.68 -34.81
N MET A 881 17.71 -17.59 -34.38
CA MET A 881 17.31 -18.74 -33.56
C MET A 881 17.02 -18.28 -32.13
N PHE A 882 15.76 -18.02 -31.80
CA PHE A 882 15.44 -17.35 -30.55
C PHE A 882 15.35 -18.29 -29.33
N THR A 883 16.40 -18.28 -28.51
CA THR A 883 16.24 -18.23 -27.05
C THR A 883 16.39 -16.77 -26.64
N VAL A 884 15.55 -16.27 -25.74
CA VAL A 884 15.83 -14.99 -25.08
C VAL A 884 16.43 -15.34 -23.73
N SER A 885 17.71 -15.01 -23.56
CA SER A 885 18.48 -15.28 -22.33
C SER A 885 18.51 -16.74 -21.87
N GLY A 886 18.58 -17.67 -22.83
CA GLY A 886 18.60 -19.11 -22.54
C GLY A 886 17.23 -19.71 -22.22
N ARG A 887 16.14 -18.93 -22.18
CA ARG A 887 14.77 -19.44 -22.21
C ARG A 887 14.32 -19.60 -23.67
N PRO A 888 13.95 -20.80 -24.11
CA PRO A 888 13.37 -20.98 -25.43
C PRO A 888 12.07 -20.18 -25.54
N LEU A 889 11.85 -19.54 -26.69
CA LEU A 889 10.51 -19.09 -27.06
C LEU A 889 9.56 -20.27 -27.39
N SER A 890 10.02 -21.53 -27.28
CA SER A 890 9.21 -22.77 -27.26
C SER A 890 10.00 -24.07 -26.94
N LEU A 891 9.31 -25.04 -26.28
CA LEU A 891 9.58 -26.48 -26.02
C LEU A 891 10.76 -26.86 -25.11
N ASP A 892 10.46 -27.13 -23.83
CA ASP A 892 11.06 -28.32 -23.19
C ASP A 892 10.07 -29.50 -23.35
N PRO A 893 10.29 -30.43 -24.29
CA PRO A 893 9.41 -31.57 -24.51
C PRO A 893 9.45 -32.61 -23.37
N GLN A 894 10.39 -32.49 -22.44
CA GLN A 894 10.47 -33.29 -21.20
C GLN A 894 10.21 -32.45 -19.94
N GLY A 895 9.92 -31.16 -20.12
CA GLY A 895 9.64 -30.25 -19.03
C GLY A 895 8.28 -30.54 -18.41
N PRO A 896 8.04 -30.08 -17.17
CA PRO A 896 6.85 -30.39 -16.40
C PRO A 896 5.51 -29.94 -17.03
N PHE A 897 5.55 -29.21 -18.16
CA PHE A 897 4.38 -28.63 -18.84
C PHE A 897 4.10 -29.21 -20.24
N ALA A 898 4.81 -30.26 -20.65
CA ALA A 898 4.70 -30.86 -21.99
C ALA A 898 3.34 -31.53 -22.29
N THR A 899 2.55 -31.84 -21.26
CA THR A 899 1.22 -32.48 -21.38
C THR A 899 0.08 -31.48 -21.54
N GLU A 900 0.11 -30.35 -20.83
CA GLU A 900 -0.90 -29.28 -20.95
C GLU A 900 -0.78 -28.51 -22.27
N GLN A 901 0.45 -28.36 -22.79
CA GLN A 901 0.73 -27.74 -24.09
C GLN A 901 0.09 -28.47 -25.28
N ARG A 902 -0.18 -29.79 -25.16
CA ARG A 902 -0.87 -30.56 -26.19
C ARG A 902 -2.39 -30.35 -26.19
N GLN A 903 -2.96 -29.86 -25.09
CA GLN A 903 -4.41 -29.72 -24.91
C GLN A 903 -4.91 -28.28 -25.18
N HIS A 904 -4.02 -27.27 -25.09
CA HIS A 904 -4.38 -25.86 -25.28
C HIS A 904 -3.34 -25.10 -26.14
N PRO A 905 -3.29 -25.33 -27.47
CA PRO A 905 -2.27 -24.79 -28.37
C PRO A 905 -2.30 -23.26 -28.58
N GLY A 906 -3.29 -22.55 -28.03
CA GLY A 906 -3.42 -21.09 -28.13
C GLY A 906 -3.13 -20.30 -26.84
N ALA A 907 -2.84 -20.97 -25.72
CA ALA A 907 -2.63 -20.32 -24.42
C ALA A 907 -1.17 -19.89 -24.15
N TRP A 908 -0.27 -20.38 -25.00
CA TRP A 908 1.14 -20.05 -25.07
C TRP A 908 1.40 -19.79 -26.55
N GLY A 909 1.97 -18.66 -26.94
CA GLY A 909 2.28 -18.32 -28.34
C GLY A 909 3.35 -19.25 -28.95
N VAL A 910 3.07 -20.55 -29.00
CA VAL A 910 3.95 -21.61 -29.44
C VAL A 910 3.56 -21.99 -30.85
N ILE A 911 4.51 -21.84 -31.77
CA ILE A 911 4.41 -22.30 -33.16
C ILE A 911 4.64 -23.82 -33.17
N PRO A 912 3.64 -24.68 -33.49
CA PRO A 912 3.79 -26.14 -33.43
C PRO A 912 4.69 -26.70 -34.54
N GLU A 913 4.75 -26.02 -35.68
CA GLU A 913 5.64 -26.32 -36.81
C GLU A 913 6.04 -25.00 -37.47
N ARG A 914 7.32 -24.60 -37.38
CA ARG A 914 7.81 -23.39 -38.05
C ARG A 914 7.84 -23.62 -39.57
N ARG A 915 6.74 -23.31 -40.27
CA ARG A 915 6.82 -22.95 -41.68
C ARG A 915 7.40 -21.54 -41.77
N ILE A 916 8.73 -21.47 -41.71
CA ILE A 916 9.44 -20.25 -42.04
C ILE A 916 9.20 -20.01 -43.52
N ILE A 917 8.45 -18.95 -43.85
CA ILE A 917 8.22 -18.54 -45.23
C ILE A 917 9.33 -17.53 -45.56
N PRO A 918 10.34 -17.88 -46.39
CA PRO A 918 11.38 -16.93 -46.79
C PRO A 918 10.74 -15.80 -47.61
N ALA A 919 11.18 -14.57 -47.38
CA ALA A 919 10.75 -13.46 -48.22
C ALA A 919 11.59 -13.44 -49.50
N HIS A 920 10.96 -13.66 -50.65
CA HIS A 920 11.63 -13.68 -51.96
C HIS A 920 11.57 -12.33 -52.70
N LYS A 921 10.76 -11.39 -52.21
CA LYS A 921 10.49 -10.12 -52.86
C LYS A 921 10.07 -9.07 -51.84
N ALA A 922 10.62 -7.86 -51.95
CA ALA A 922 10.16 -6.67 -51.23
C ALA A 922 9.58 -5.66 -52.23
N VAL A 923 8.42 -5.08 -51.90
CA VAL A 923 7.73 -4.09 -52.74
C VAL A 923 7.39 -2.87 -51.90
N LEU A 924 7.77 -1.68 -52.37
CA LEU A 924 7.42 -0.40 -51.77
C LEU A 924 6.68 0.45 -52.80
N LYS A 925 5.50 0.93 -52.43
CA LYS A 925 4.69 1.84 -53.25
C LYS A 925 4.67 3.22 -52.61
N ILE A 926 5.03 4.25 -53.38
CA ILE A 926 4.99 5.65 -52.95
C ILE A 926 4.21 6.45 -54.00
N GLY A 927 2.98 6.82 -53.67
CA GLY A 927 2.04 7.36 -54.67
C GLY A 927 1.84 6.35 -55.81
N GLU A 928 2.05 6.79 -57.05
CA GLU A 928 1.95 5.95 -58.25
C GLU A 928 3.23 5.13 -58.55
N ARG A 929 4.33 5.38 -57.83
CA ARG A 929 5.62 4.72 -58.09
C ARG A 929 5.70 3.39 -57.34
N VAL A 930 6.25 2.38 -58.02
CA VAL A 930 6.48 1.05 -57.46
C VAL A 930 7.98 0.74 -57.52
N TYR A 931 8.55 0.46 -56.35
CA TYR A 931 9.92 -0.01 -56.18
C TYR A 931 9.87 -1.49 -55.82
N THR A 932 10.68 -2.32 -56.47
CA THR A 932 10.71 -3.76 -56.24
C THR A 932 12.16 -4.22 -56.12
N ALA A 933 12.43 -5.02 -55.09
CA ALA A 933 13.67 -5.76 -54.95
C ALA A 933 13.36 -7.26 -54.87
N THR A 934 14.07 -8.06 -55.65
CA THR A 934 14.03 -9.53 -55.54
C THR A 934 15.14 -9.95 -54.60
N VAL A 935 14.80 -10.81 -53.65
CA VAL A 935 15.74 -11.34 -52.67
C VAL A 935 16.16 -12.73 -53.12
N THR A 936 17.44 -12.91 -53.42
CA THR A 936 18.03 -14.23 -53.59
C THR A 936 18.40 -14.74 -52.19
N PRO A 937 17.97 -15.96 -51.79
CA PRO A 937 18.28 -16.52 -50.47
C PRO A 937 19.76 -16.51 -50.10
#